data_AF-A0A9X0DAU0-F1
#
_entry.id   AF-A0A9X0DAU0-F1
#
_cell.length_a   1.000
_cell.length_b   1.000
_cell.length_c   1.000
_cell.angle_alpha   90.00
_cell.angle_beta   90.00
_cell.angle_gamma   90.00
#
_symmetry.space_group_name_H-M   'P 1'
#
loop_
_entity.id
_entity.type
_entity.pdbx_description
1 polymer ?
#
loop_
_entity_poly.entity_id
_entity_poly.type
_entity_poly.pdbx_seq_one_letter_code
_entity_poly.pdbx_strand_id
1 'polypeptide(L)'
;MEGNEEYLMKKLLSKKNSFDTIEKKITPKILTKCVSNSLLMGMKFFTHPVVHSEMNRKWRGRFLMKKGLSKWTWFFLHVWCLFDMVLAPIAFYFVSYLEVYSLFAAQYLKYLKTPYFIFVRDALSYLALVVLHYAICLAPSSLEFSVVEWSILVFFMGRSLVEFGQIRLIVKRIRERRMSGHDETDSNIVQKALGSYIGDRWNKLDVISILIYLVIFILRLTTWITTESVTNNRAVLVAGYLYSFNTLCLTLRIFGHVVETFKGVGTIQIALFNILQDVMTIVWQFTAVVFAFSLAITKIYMAEKSFHVGTSSHQKLACKTSGAACWWEILTHLSWSLLEIEQDFNPLDSVDTPSVTLAKLFYAAFLFIGVILLVNMLIALLSNTYKKVEGYDQRLRGTDRQAWDVVRGINVNGNVLTCEGGEEYKTEADPDQCVGARYSHSLCPEFPHFEVLILEAGIMRRLGIGVVIESYSKSLMPGWRDGTVGYHIDHGKVFDGSPMGKETKGYAMAFRGDLIRCTVMFKEAKEINNSKVRVPVVFTLNHKRITPEGQGEELFTHYNPNDPGLFPYIGMMDKGCSVLAKMCAKNDEDLKTSLANVCQEHQELKSNLADVCQEVKQMKECLEENNKTLKAVLAKLNGSQDTPL
;
A
#
# COMPACT_ATOMS: atom_id res chain seq x y z
N MET A 1 18.78 32.45 13.06
CA MET A 1 17.40 32.63 12.53
C MET A 1 16.57 31.32 12.54
N GLU A 2 17.11 30.19 13.01
CA GLU A 2 16.42 28.88 13.15
C GLU A 2 15.21 28.89 14.09
N GLY A 3 15.18 29.81 15.05
CA GLY A 3 14.02 29.96 15.95
C GLY A 3 12.73 30.34 15.23
N ASN A 4 12.78 30.81 13.97
CA ASN A 4 11.60 31.33 13.29
C ASN A 4 10.86 30.27 12.47
N GLU A 5 11.52 29.23 11.92
CA GLU A 5 10.88 28.19 11.09
C GLU A 5 10.30 27.04 11.91
N GLU A 6 10.98 26.58 12.95
CA GLU A 6 10.39 25.65 13.91
C GLU A 6 9.22 26.33 14.65
N TYR A 7 9.34 27.62 14.94
CA TYR A 7 8.23 28.45 15.40
C TYR A 7 7.16 28.62 14.32
N LEU A 8 7.49 28.78 13.04
CA LEU A 8 6.52 28.88 11.95
C LEU A 8 5.75 27.57 11.76
N MET A 9 6.43 26.42 11.76
CA MET A 9 5.85 25.07 11.68
C MET A 9 5.03 24.76 12.93
N LYS A 10 5.54 25.05 14.13
CA LYS A 10 4.74 24.94 15.38
C LYS A 10 3.56 25.90 15.37
N LYS A 11 3.68 27.12 14.83
CA LYS A 11 2.60 28.13 14.73
C LYS A 11 1.56 27.73 13.69
N LEU A 12 1.98 27.21 12.54
CA LEU A 12 1.13 26.63 11.50
C LEU A 12 0.38 25.40 12.05
N LEU A 13 1.08 24.47 12.72
CA LEU A 13 0.49 23.27 13.33
C LEU A 13 -0.30 23.53 14.63
N SER A 14 -0.08 24.67 15.30
CA SER A 14 -0.83 25.10 16.48
C SER A 14 -2.18 25.70 16.14
N LYS A 15 -2.34 26.28 14.94
CA LYS A 15 -3.62 26.79 14.47
C LYS A 15 -4.55 25.60 14.23
N LYS A 16 -5.59 25.52 15.06
CA LYS A 16 -6.58 24.44 15.16
C LYS A 16 -7.19 23.98 13.82
N ASN A 17 -7.10 24.81 12.76
CA ASN A 17 -7.69 24.60 11.43
C ASN A 17 -6.67 24.42 10.28
N SER A 18 -5.35 24.46 10.54
CA SER A 18 -4.33 24.41 9.47
C SER A 18 -4.22 23.02 8.84
N PHE A 19 -4.37 21.96 9.62
CA PHE A 19 -4.20 20.60 9.12
C PHE A 19 -5.33 20.19 8.18
N ASP A 20 -6.58 20.57 8.46
CA ASP A 20 -7.71 20.31 7.54
C ASP A 20 -7.57 21.08 6.22
N THR A 21 -6.92 22.25 6.27
CA THR A 21 -6.62 23.08 5.10
C THR A 21 -5.48 22.47 4.26
N ILE A 22 -4.49 21.87 4.92
CA ILE A 22 -3.36 21.16 4.30
C ILE A 22 -3.81 19.79 3.77
N GLU A 23 -4.63 19.05 4.50
CA GLU A 23 -5.23 17.78 4.09
C GLU A 23 -6.15 17.95 2.88
N LYS A 24 -6.95 19.04 2.82
CA LYS A 24 -7.72 19.41 1.62
C LYS A 24 -6.86 19.76 0.41
N LYS A 25 -5.66 20.32 0.63
CA LYS A 25 -4.70 20.63 -0.46
C LYS A 25 -3.87 19.41 -0.89
N ILE A 26 -3.64 18.46 0.00
CA ILE A 26 -2.70 17.34 -0.19
C ILE A 26 -3.40 16.03 -0.64
N THR A 27 -4.73 15.94 -0.78
CA THR A 27 -5.36 14.74 -1.41
C THR A 27 -6.69 15.04 -2.13
N PRO A 28 -7.02 14.53 -3.35
CA PRO A 28 -6.43 13.40 -4.12
C PRO A 28 -5.93 13.72 -5.55
N LYS A 29 -6.05 14.92 -6.11
CA LYS A 29 -5.79 15.13 -7.56
C LYS A 29 -4.33 14.95 -8.02
N ILE A 30 -3.36 15.23 -7.16
CA ILE A 30 -1.92 15.07 -7.47
C ILE A 30 -1.46 13.62 -7.25
N LEU A 31 -2.01 12.93 -6.25
CA LEU A 31 -1.65 11.53 -5.95
C LEU A 31 -2.39 10.48 -6.79
N THR A 32 -3.54 10.79 -7.40
CA THR A 32 -4.35 9.80 -8.14
C THR A 32 -3.88 9.53 -9.57
N LYS A 33 -3.00 10.37 -10.14
CA LYS A 33 -2.53 10.22 -11.53
C LYS A 33 -1.34 9.28 -11.74
N CYS A 34 -0.78 8.72 -10.66
CA CYS A 34 0.35 7.79 -10.74
C CYS A 34 0.18 6.71 -9.66
N VAL A 35 -0.46 5.60 -10.01
CA VAL A 35 -0.92 4.55 -9.07
C VAL A 35 0.24 3.88 -8.33
N SER A 36 1.46 3.86 -8.88
CA SER A 36 2.65 3.27 -8.24
C SER A 36 3.48 4.27 -7.41
N ASN A 37 3.71 5.48 -7.92
CA ASN A 37 4.56 6.48 -7.27
C ASN A 37 3.89 7.22 -6.10
N SER A 38 2.56 7.34 -6.09
CA SER A 38 1.82 8.05 -5.04
C SER A 38 1.78 7.30 -3.72
N LEU A 39 1.69 5.97 -3.76
CA LEU A 39 1.84 5.10 -2.59
C LEU A 39 3.25 5.21 -2.03
N LEU A 40 4.28 5.21 -2.87
CA LEU A 40 5.68 5.21 -2.45
C LEU A 40 6.14 6.58 -1.91
N MET A 41 5.73 7.69 -2.53
CA MET A 41 5.92 9.04 -2.00
C MET A 41 5.07 9.30 -0.75
N GLY A 42 3.81 8.85 -0.75
CA GLY A 42 2.93 8.94 0.41
C GLY A 42 3.52 8.18 1.60
N MET A 43 3.95 6.93 1.40
CA MET A 43 4.60 6.14 2.43
C MET A 43 5.87 6.82 2.95
N LYS A 44 6.76 7.35 2.09
CA LYS A 44 7.97 8.09 2.51
C LYS A 44 7.65 9.37 3.30
N PHE A 45 6.59 10.08 2.93
CA PHE A 45 6.14 11.27 3.66
C PHE A 45 5.54 10.92 5.03
N PHE A 46 4.67 9.90 5.09
CA PHE A 46 4.04 9.47 6.35
C PHE A 46 5.01 8.75 7.30
N THR A 47 6.11 8.17 6.78
CA THR A 47 7.18 7.60 7.60
C THR A 47 8.22 8.62 8.05
N HIS A 48 8.16 9.88 7.58
CA HIS A 48 9.06 10.94 8.03
C HIS A 48 8.93 11.15 9.54
N PRO A 49 10.02 11.22 10.33
CA PRO A 49 9.97 11.25 11.79
C PRO A 49 9.08 12.36 12.37
N VAL A 50 9.08 13.55 11.74
CA VAL A 50 8.25 14.69 12.15
C VAL A 50 6.75 14.43 11.92
N VAL A 51 6.41 13.88 10.74
CA VAL A 51 5.02 13.56 10.39
C VAL A 51 4.53 12.41 11.27
N HIS A 52 5.34 11.38 11.45
CA HIS A 52 5.06 10.24 12.32
C HIS A 52 4.90 10.67 13.79
N SER A 53 5.72 11.58 14.28
CA SER A 53 5.61 12.15 15.64
C SER A 53 4.31 12.94 15.81
N GLU A 54 3.95 13.80 14.86
CA GLU A 54 2.72 14.57 14.89
C GLU A 54 1.46 13.71 14.76
N MET A 55 1.49 12.69 13.90
CA MET A 55 0.42 11.68 13.82
C MET A 55 0.26 10.93 15.13
N ASN A 56 1.36 10.46 15.73
CA ASN A 56 1.33 9.80 17.05
C ASN A 56 0.76 10.71 18.15
N ARG A 57 1.10 12.00 18.10
CA ARG A 57 0.61 13.00 19.05
C ARG A 57 -0.89 13.26 18.90
N LYS A 58 -1.42 13.24 17.68
CA LYS A 58 -2.87 13.32 17.42
C LYS A 58 -3.58 12.03 17.81
N TRP A 59 -3.01 10.88 17.46
CA TRP A 59 -3.54 9.54 17.76
C TRP A 59 -3.75 9.31 19.26
N ARG A 60 -2.72 9.55 20.07
CA ARG A 60 -2.77 9.41 21.53
C ARG A 60 -3.47 10.57 22.24
N GLY A 61 -3.90 11.60 21.51
CA GLY A 61 -4.51 12.80 22.07
C GLY A 61 -3.47 13.75 22.72
N ARG A 62 -3.53 15.03 22.33
CA ARG A 62 -2.61 16.08 22.82
C ARG A 62 -2.60 16.24 24.34
N PHE A 63 -3.71 15.94 25.00
CA PHE A 63 -3.85 16.06 26.45
C PHE A 63 -3.03 15.01 27.21
N LEU A 64 -3.07 13.75 26.76
CA LEU A 64 -2.40 12.63 27.43
C LEU A 64 -0.87 12.73 27.28
N MET A 65 -0.40 13.16 26.11
CA MET A 65 1.03 13.35 25.84
C MET A 65 1.66 14.53 26.60
N LYS A 66 0.87 15.54 27.03
CA LYS A 66 1.39 16.70 27.77
C LYS A 66 1.86 16.37 29.20
N LYS A 67 1.39 15.24 29.75
CA LYS A 67 1.64 14.86 31.16
C LYS A 67 2.76 13.84 31.37
N GLY A 68 3.40 13.32 30.32
CA GLY A 68 4.43 12.28 30.48
C GLY A 68 3.91 11.07 31.28
N LEU A 69 2.75 10.54 30.90
CA LEU A 69 2.05 9.49 31.65
C LEU A 69 2.89 8.21 31.81
N SER A 70 2.94 7.68 33.04
CA SER A 70 3.65 6.45 33.38
C SER A 70 3.07 5.23 32.64
N LYS A 71 3.88 4.16 32.50
CA LYS A 71 3.41 2.88 31.95
C LYS A 71 2.20 2.32 32.72
N TRP A 72 2.17 2.53 34.03
CA TRP A 72 1.05 2.13 34.88
C TRP A 72 -0.24 2.88 34.56
N THR A 73 -0.16 4.18 34.29
CA THR A 73 -1.36 4.95 33.93
C THR A 73 -1.94 4.51 32.58
N TRP A 74 -1.08 4.13 31.63
CA TRP A 74 -1.52 3.49 30.39
C TRP A 74 -2.21 2.15 30.65
N PHE A 75 -1.64 1.31 31.51
CA PHE A 75 -2.27 0.05 31.92
C PHE A 75 -3.65 0.28 32.54
N PHE A 76 -3.77 1.21 33.49
CA PHE A 76 -5.06 1.58 34.09
C PHE A 76 -6.06 2.13 33.06
N LEU A 77 -5.62 2.90 32.07
CA LEU A 77 -6.49 3.38 30.99
C LEU A 77 -7.01 2.24 30.10
N HIS A 78 -6.21 1.22 29.81
CA HIS A 78 -6.66 0.04 29.06
C HIS A 78 -7.65 -0.79 29.87
N VAL A 79 -7.36 -1.01 31.15
CA VAL A 79 -8.28 -1.68 32.07
C VAL A 79 -9.58 -0.88 32.19
N TRP A 80 -9.50 0.44 32.29
CA TRP A 80 -10.66 1.32 32.29
C TRP A 80 -11.49 1.21 31.01
N CYS A 81 -10.88 1.03 29.83
CA CYS A 81 -11.63 0.79 28.59
C CYS A 81 -12.54 -0.46 28.65
N LEU A 82 -12.12 -1.51 29.36
CA LEU A 82 -12.95 -2.71 29.56
C LEU A 82 -14.18 -2.40 30.42
N PHE A 83 -14.00 -1.64 31.50
CA PHE A 83 -15.11 -1.20 32.35
C PHE A 83 -16.02 -0.19 31.64
N ASP A 84 -15.44 0.72 30.87
CA ASP A 84 -16.13 1.73 30.08
C ASP A 84 -17.01 1.10 28.99
N MET A 85 -16.70 -0.10 28.50
CA MET A 85 -17.57 -0.82 27.54
C MET A 85 -18.96 -1.13 28.13
N VAL A 86 -19.02 -1.47 29.42
CA VAL A 86 -20.27 -1.80 30.13
C VAL A 86 -20.92 -0.56 30.72
N LEU A 87 -20.09 0.36 31.24
CA LEU A 87 -20.55 1.55 31.95
C LEU A 87 -20.81 2.74 31.01
N ALA A 88 -20.37 2.72 29.75
CA ALA A 88 -20.51 3.84 28.81
C ALA A 88 -21.94 4.35 28.63
N PRO A 89 -23.00 3.52 28.52
CA PRO A 89 -24.36 4.03 28.40
C PRO A 89 -24.79 4.82 29.64
N ILE A 90 -24.41 4.33 30.83
CA ILE A 90 -24.70 4.94 32.12
C ILE A 90 -23.86 6.22 32.28
N ALA A 91 -22.55 6.14 32.03
CA ALA A 91 -21.62 7.25 32.11
C ALA A 91 -21.96 8.36 31.09
N PHE A 92 -22.39 8.01 29.87
CA PHE A 92 -22.82 8.97 28.87
C PHE A 92 -24.13 9.66 29.28
N TYR A 93 -25.09 8.93 29.85
CA TYR A 93 -26.32 9.53 30.40
C TYR A 93 -26.01 10.51 31.53
N PHE A 94 -25.19 10.10 32.51
CA PHE A 94 -24.75 10.99 33.60
C PHE A 94 -23.94 12.18 33.09
N VAL A 95 -23.07 11.99 32.09
CA VAL A 95 -22.24 13.08 31.51
C VAL A 95 -23.07 14.05 30.68
N SER A 96 -24.08 13.57 29.95
CA SER A 96 -25.02 14.41 29.19
C SER A 96 -25.96 15.17 30.12
N TYR A 97 -26.28 14.61 31.29
CA TYR A 97 -27.07 15.28 32.33
C TYR A 97 -26.24 16.29 33.15
N LEU A 98 -24.97 15.99 33.43
CA LEU A 98 -24.04 16.82 34.20
C LEU A 98 -23.25 17.84 33.35
N GLU A 99 -23.60 17.96 32.06
CA GLU A 99 -22.88 18.77 31.05
C GLU A 99 -22.74 20.25 31.43
N VAL A 100 -23.52 20.71 32.41
CA VAL A 100 -23.59 22.11 32.83
C VAL A 100 -22.55 22.50 33.91
N TYR A 101 -21.98 21.56 34.71
CA TYR A 101 -21.20 21.95 35.91
C TYR A 101 -19.87 21.23 36.19
N SER A 102 -19.53 20.12 35.51
CA SER A 102 -18.41 19.28 35.95
C SER A 102 -17.17 19.30 35.04
N LEU A 103 -16.02 19.69 35.59
CA LEU A 103 -14.70 19.58 34.96
C LEU A 103 -14.36 18.12 34.57
N PHE A 104 -14.92 17.15 35.31
CA PHE A 104 -14.77 15.72 35.05
C PHE A 104 -15.53 15.29 33.77
N ALA A 105 -16.75 15.79 33.56
CA ALA A 105 -17.53 15.51 32.35
C ALA A 105 -16.81 15.98 31.08
N ALA A 106 -16.24 17.20 31.11
CA ALA A 106 -15.45 17.73 30.00
C ALA A 106 -14.17 16.90 29.71
N GLN A 107 -13.56 16.34 30.76
CA GLN A 107 -12.38 15.50 30.64
C GLN A 107 -12.72 14.11 30.09
N TYR A 108 -13.83 13.53 30.52
CA TYR A 108 -14.35 12.27 30.00
C TYR A 108 -14.78 12.37 28.53
N LEU A 109 -15.44 13.47 28.13
CA LEU A 109 -15.81 13.70 26.72
C LEU A 109 -14.57 13.83 25.81
N LYS A 110 -13.49 14.42 26.31
CA LYS A 110 -12.20 14.47 25.59
C LYS A 110 -11.56 13.09 25.46
N TYR A 111 -11.67 12.25 26.49
CA TYR A 111 -11.26 10.85 26.44
C TYR A 111 -12.05 10.09 25.36
N LEU A 112 -13.39 10.19 25.34
CA LEU A 112 -14.25 9.53 24.34
C LEU A 112 -13.99 9.95 22.89
N LYS A 113 -13.52 11.19 22.68
CA LYS A 113 -13.20 11.74 21.35
C LYS A 113 -11.74 11.47 20.92
N THR A 114 -10.93 10.85 21.77
CA THR A 114 -9.53 10.57 21.44
C THR A 114 -9.44 9.36 20.51
N PRO A 115 -8.77 9.46 19.33
CA PRO A 115 -8.77 8.40 18.31
C PRO A 115 -8.31 7.04 18.83
N TYR A 116 -7.26 7.03 19.66
CA TYR A 116 -6.76 5.80 20.27
C TYR A 116 -7.82 5.04 21.08
N PHE A 117 -8.59 5.74 21.92
CA PHE A 117 -9.61 5.09 22.75
C PHE A 117 -10.85 4.69 21.96
N ILE A 118 -11.16 5.42 20.89
CA ILE A 118 -12.18 4.99 19.92
C ILE A 118 -11.77 3.64 19.34
N PHE A 119 -10.52 3.50 18.89
CA PHE A 119 -9.99 2.25 18.34
C PHE A 119 -10.01 1.09 19.36
N VAL A 120 -9.50 1.31 20.58
CA VAL A 120 -9.47 0.26 21.62
C VAL A 120 -10.88 -0.20 21.96
N ARG A 121 -11.83 0.73 22.15
CA ARG A 121 -13.22 0.38 22.43
C ARG A 121 -13.89 -0.35 21.27
N ASP A 122 -13.58 0.02 20.04
CA ASP A 122 -14.10 -0.65 18.86
C ASP A 122 -13.62 -2.10 18.74
N ALA A 123 -12.32 -2.33 19.01
CA ALA A 123 -11.72 -3.67 19.06
C ALA A 123 -12.30 -4.52 20.21
N LEU A 124 -12.47 -3.94 21.40
CA LEU A 124 -13.10 -4.61 22.55
C LEU A 124 -14.58 -4.94 22.29
N SER A 125 -15.30 -4.06 21.59
CA SER A 125 -16.68 -4.33 21.17
C SER A 125 -16.76 -5.51 20.21
N TYR A 126 -15.84 -5.63 19.25
CA TYR A 126 -15.74 -6.82 18.40
C TYR A 126 -15.40 -8.08 19.21
N LEU A 127 -14.49 -7.98 20.17
CA LEU A 127 -14.15 -9.09 21.07
C LEU A 127 -15.35 -9.56 21.87
N ALA A 128 -16.11 -8.64 22.47
CA ALA A 128 -17.34 -8.95 23.18
C ALA A 128 -18.37 -9.65 22.26
N LEU A 129 -18.53 -9.15 21.02
CA LEU A 129 -19.42 -9.75 20.05
C LEU A 129 -19.03 -11.19 19.68
N VAL A 130 -17.73 -11.47 19.56
CA VAL A 130 -17.22 -12.84 19.33
C VAL A 130 -17.46 -13.75 20.52
N VAL A 131 -17.25 -13.26 21.75
CA VAL A 131 -17.56 -14.03 22.96
C VAL A 131 -19.05 -14.38 23.04
N LEU A 132 -19.94 -13.44 22.69
CA LEU A 132 -21.38 -13.71 22.63
C LEU A 132 -21.74 -14.74 21.56
N HIS A 133 -21.12 -14.67 20.38
CA HIS A 133 -21.33 -15.67 19.33
C HIS A 133 -20.80 -17.05 19.74
N TYR A 134 -19.63 -17.09 20.38
CA TYR A 134 -19.06 -18.31 20.91
C TYR A 134 -20.00 -18.97 21.92
N ALA A 135 -20.63 -18.19 22.80
CA ALA A 135 -21.64 -18.68 23.73
C ALA A 135 -22.87 -19.29 23.01
N ILE A 136 -23.34 -18.69 21.92
CA ILE A 136 -24.42 -19.26 21.10
C ILE A 136 -23.98 -20.53 20.38
N CYS A 137 -22.77 -20.57 19.82
CA CYS A 137 -22.26 -21.74 19.12
C CYS A 137 -22.11 -22.96 20.04
N LEU A 138 -21.93 -22.74 21.35
CA LEU A 138 -21.90 -23.80 22.36
C LEU A 138 -23.30 -24.19 22.88
N ALA A 139 -24.29 -23.32 22.71
CA ALA A 139 -25.65 -23.56 23.18
C ALA A 139 -26.44 -24.41 22.18
N PRO A 140 -27.34 -25.30 22.64
CA PRO A 140 -28.26 -25.99 21.76
C PRO A 140 -29.26 -25.00 21.14
N SER A 141 -29.76 -25.31 19.94
CA SER A 141 -30.73 -24.45 19.26
C SER A 141 -32.09 -24.45 19.97
N SER A 142 -32.63 -23.26 20.24
CA SER A 142 -33.96 -23.03 20.84
C SER A 142 -34.92 -22.36 19.86
N LEU A 143 -36.23 -22.42 20.08
CA LEU A 143 -37.19 -21.58 19.34
C LEU A 143 -37.23 -20.15 19.87
N GLU A 144 -37.26 -20.01 21.20
CA GLU A 144 -37.28 -18.71 21.85
C GLU A 144 -35.92 -18.01 21.77
N PHE A 145 -35.98 -16.69 21.62
CA PHE A 145 -34.79 -15.84 21.61
C PHE A 145 -34.17 -15.81 23.01
N SER A 146 -32.92 -16.24 23.10
CA SER A 146 -32.12 -16.14 24.31
C SER A 146 -31.70 -14.68 24.60
N VAL A 147 -31.38 -14.40 25.87
CA VAL A 147 -30.82 -13.09 26.27
C VAL A 147 -29.53 -12.77 25.50
N VAL A 148 -28.76 -13.80 25.13
CA VAL A 148 -27.54 -13.67 24.32
C VAL A 148 -27.86 -13.22 22.89
N GLU A 149 -28.89 -13.79 22.26
CA GLU A 149 -29.33 -13.36 20.92
C GLU A 149 -29.83 -11.91 20.91
N TRP A 150 -30.60 -11.50 21.92
CA TRP A 150 -31.01 -10.10 22.09
C TRP A 150 -29.82 -9.17 22.26
N SER A 151 -28.81 -9.59 23.04
CA SER A 151 -27.57 -8.83 23.20
C SER A 151 -26.85 -8.67 21.86
N ILE A 152 -26.71 -9.74 21.08
CA ILE A 152 -26.07 -9.72 19.76
C ILE A 152 -26.81 -8.78 18.79
N LEU A 153 -28.16 -8.75 18.84
CA LEU A 153 -28.96 -7.86 18.00
C LEU A 153 -28.62 -6.39 18.26
N VAL A 154 -28.46 -6.00 19.53
CA VAL A 154 -28.08 -4.63 19.91
C VAL A 154 -26.71 -4.27 19.33
N PHE A 155 -25.74 -5.20 19.41
CA PHE A 155 -24.41 -4.99 18.81
C PHE A 155 -24.50 -4.80 17.29
N PHE A 156 -25.22 -5.67 16.57
CA PHE A 156 -25.34 -5.56 15.11
C PHE A 156 -26.13 -4.34 14.64
N MET A 157 -27.13 -3.90 15.42
CA MET A 157 -27.82 -2.63 15.17
C MET A 157 -26.84 -1.45 15.30
N GLY A 158 -26.04 -1.43 16.37
CA GLY A 158 -25.01 -0.42 16.58
C GLY A 158 -23.97 -0.41 15.45
N ARG A 159 -23.51 -1.59 15.01
CA ARG A 159 -22.57 -1.73 13.88
C ARG A 159 -23.16 -1.22 12.57
N SER A 160 -24.40 -1.57 12.27
CA SER A 160 -25.10 -1.09 11.07
C SER A 160 -25.17 0.44 11.02
N LEU A 161 -25.41 1.10 12.17
CA LEU A 161 -25.41 2.56 12.28
C LEU A 161 -24.01 3.16 12.07
N VAL A 162 -22.96 2.51 12.59
CA VAL A 162 -21.57 2.94 12.39
C VAL A 162 -21.20 2.86 10.90
N GLU A 163 -21.47 1.75 10.24
CA GLU A 163 -21.16 1.59 8.81
C GLU A 163 -21.94 2.56 7.93
N PHE A 164 -23.23 2.76 8.22
CA PHE A 164 -24.03 3.77 7.55
C PHE A 164 -23.46 5.18 7.75
N GLY A 165 -23.00 5.49 8.97
CA GLY A 165 -22.32 6.74 9.29
C GLY A 165 -21.07 6.97 8.46
N GLN A 166 -20.23 5.94 8.30
CA GLN A 166 -19.02 6.01 7.47
C GLN A 166 -19.34 6.26 6.00
N ILE A 167 -20.28 5.50 5.43
CA ILE A 167 -20.72 5.69 4.04
C ILE A 167 -21.28 7.10 3.85
N ARG A 168 -22.10 7.59 4.80
CA ARG A 168 -22.66 8.95 4.74
C ARG A 168 -21.58 10.03 4.77
N LEU A 169 -20.51 9.86 5.55
CA LEU A 169 -19.37 10.77 5.57
C LEU A 169 -18.63 10.80 4.22
N ILE A 170 -18.46 9.63 3.58
CA ILE A 170 -17.87 9.53 2.24
C ILE A 170 -18.77 10.22 1.20
N VAL A 171 -20.07 9.96 1.24
CA VAL A 171 -21.07 10.63 0.37
C VAL A 171 -21.00 12.15 0.55
N LYS A 172 -20.94 12.65 1.80
CA LYS A 172 -20.82 14.08 2.09
C LYS A 172 -19.54 14.66 1.47
N ARG A 173 -18.40 13.97 1.63
CA ARG A 173 -17.11 14.38 1.06
C ARG A 173 -17.14 14.42 -0.47
N ILE A 174 -17.77 13.45 -1.11
CA ILE A 174 -17.93 13.42 -2.58
C ILE A 174 -18.86 14.55 -3.05
N ARG A 175 -19.97 14.79 -2.33
CA ARG A 175 -20.89 15.90 -2.61
C ARG A 175 -20.18 17.25 -2.52
N GLU A 176 -19.36 17.47 -1.48
CA GLU A 176 -18.55 18.68 -1.33
C GLU A 176 -17.54 18.86 -2.49
N ARG A 177 -16.92 17.78 -2.97
CA ARG A 177 -15.99 17.82 -4.13
C ARG A 177 -16.69 18.11 -5.46
N ARG A 178 -17.93 17.65 -5.63
CA ARG A 178 -18.75 17.96 -6.81
C ARG A 178 -19.15 19.44 -6.82
N MET A 179 -19.52 19.98 -5.65
CA MET A 179 -19.81 21.42 -5.52
C MET A 179 -18.59 22.32 -5.76
N SER A 180 -17.36 21.83 -5.52
CA SER A 180 -16.12 22.56 -5.83
C SER A 180 -15.63 22.41 -7.29
N GLY A 181 -16.51 21.98 -8.21
CA GLY A 181 -16.23 21.89 -9.65
C GLY A 181 -15.12 20.90 -10.05
N HIS A 182 -14.87 19.86 -9.24
CA HIS A 182 -13.72 18.98 -9.38
C HIS A 182 -14.02 17.60 -9.98
N ASP A 183 -15.26 17.30 -10.34
CA ASP A 183 -15.70 15.96 -10.75
C ASP A 183 -16.73 16.03 -11.90
N GLU A 184 -16.31 15.70 -13.13
CA GLU A 184 -17.11 15.70 -14.38
C GLU A 184 -17.93 14.42 -14.60
N THR A 185 -17.81 13.41 -13.72
CA THR A 185 -18.47 12.11 -13.93
C THR A 185 -19.91 12.07 -13.42
N ASP A 186 -20.84 11.71 -14.31
CA ASP A 186 -22.29 11.62 -14.08
C ASP A 186 -22.73 10.35 -13.29
N SER A 187 -21.76 9.61 -12.74
CA SER A 187 -22.03 8.42 -11.92
C SER A 187 -22.84 8.75 -10.66
N ASN A 188 -23.70 7.82 -10.23
CA ASN A 188 -24.46 7.94 -9.00
C ASN A 188 -23.52 8.09 -7.79
N ILE A 189 -23.70 9.18 -7.03
CA ILE A 189 -22.85 9.54 -5.87
C ILE A 189 -22.79 8.39 -4.85
N VAL A 190 -23.92 7.72 -4.63
CA VAL A 190 -24.02 6.62 -3.66
C VAL A 190 -23.22 5.41 -4.12
N GLN A 191 -23.28 5.08 -5.41
CA GLN A 191 -22.51 3.97 -6.00
C GLN A 191 -21.00 4.24 -5.93
N LYS A 192 -20.57 5.48 -6.20
CA LYS A 192 -19.15 5.88 -6.07
C LYS A 192 -18.67 5.82 -4.62
N ALA A 193 -19.51 6.23 -3.67
CA ALA A 193 -19.21 6.12 -2.24
C ALA A 193 -19.12 4.66 -1.78
N LEU A 194 -20.07 3.83 -2.19
CA LEU A 194 -20.07 2.39 -1.90
C LEU A 194 -18.85 1.71 -2.52
N GLY A 195 -18.52 2.00 -3.78
CA GLY A 195 -17.33 1.45 -4.44
C GLY A 195 -16.04 1.85 -3.74
N SER A 196 -15.93 3.09 -3.27
CA SER A 196 -14.78 3.55 -2.48
C SER A 196 -14.71 2.88 -1.11
N TYR A 197 -15.84 2.64 -0.45
CA TYR A 197 -15.91 2.00 0.86
C TYR A 197 -15.59 0.51 0.78
N ILE A 198 -16.16 -0.19 -0.20
CA ILE A 198 -15.92 -1.60 -0.52
C ILE A 198 -14.51 -1.81 -1.08
N GLY A 199 -13.79 -0.76 -1.49
CA GLY A 199 -12.38 -0.88 -1.88
C GLY A 199 -11.48 -1.44 -0.77
N ASP A 200 -11.84 -1.24 0.49
CA ASP A 200 -11.14 -1.78 1.65
C ASP A 200 -11.54 -3.24 1.93
N ARG A 201 -10.55 -4.12 2.14
CA ARG A 201 -10.78 -5.56 2.37
C ARG A 201 -11.47 -5.84 3.71
N TRP A 202 -11.24 -5.03 4.73
CA TRP A 202 -11.87 -5.18 6.05
C TRP A 202 -13.31 -4.69 6.03
N ASN A 203 -13.59 -3.58 5.37
CA ASN A 203 -14.96 -3.09 5.19
C ASN A 203 -15.84 -4.09 4.43
N LYS A 204 -15.27 -4.82 3.45
CA LYS A 204 -15.97 -5.94 2.80
C LYS A 204 -16.39 -7.01 3.81
N LEU A 205 -15.48 -7.40 4.69
CA LEU A 205 -15.75 -8.42 5.72
C LEU A 205 -16.85 -7.96 6.69
N ASP A 206 -16.82 -6.68 7.09
CA ASP A 206 -17.81 -6.09 7.98
C ASP A 206 -19.22 -6.06 7.33
N VAL A 207 -19.31 -5.67 6.05
CA VAL A 207 -20.57 -5.74 5.28
C VAL A 207 -21.08 -7.17 5.15
N ILE A 208 -20.20 -8.12 4.83
CA ILE A 208 -20.57 -9.55 4.71
C ILE A 208 -21.13 -10.06 6.03
N SER A 209 -20.47 -9.77 7.16
CA SER A 209 -20.93 -10.16 8.49
C SER A 209 -22.31 -9.58 8.84
N ILE A 210 -22.54 -8.29 8.54
CA ILE A 210 -23.85 -7.64 8.77
C ILE A 210 -24.95 -8.29 7.92
N LEU A 211 -24.66 -8.58 6.63
CA LEU A 211 -25.62 -9.23 5.74
C LEU A 211 -25.97 -10.65 6.19
N ILE A 212 -24.97 -11.44 6.61
CA ILE A 212 -25.19 -12.79 7.15
C ILE A 212 -26.06 -12.70 8.41
N TYR A 213 -25.76 -11.77 9.31
CA TYR A 213 -26.55 -11.60 10.51
C TYR A 213 -28.00 -11.16 10.23
N LEU A 214 -28.22 -10.31 9.23
CA LEU A 214 -29.58 -9.96 8.80
C LEU A 214 -30.36 -11.20 8.35
N VAL A 215 -29.73 -12.09 7.59
CA VAL A 215 -30.33 -13.37 7.18
C VAL A 215 -30.64 -14.24 8.39
N ILE A 216 -29.70 -14.36 9.34
CA ILE A 216 -29.91 -15.08 10.60
C ILE A 216 -31.14 -14.54 11.33
N PHE A 217 -31.20 -13.23 11.53
CA PHE A 217 -32.29 -12.58 12.25
C PHE A 217 -33.64 -12.85 11.58
N ILE A 218 -33.73 -12.73 10.25
CA ILE A 218 -34.96 -13.02 9.50
C ILE A 218 -35.36 -14.49 9.65
N LEU A 219 -34.41 -15.42 9.52
CA LEU A 219 -34.69 -16.85 9.69
C LEU A 219 -35.19 -17.15 11.10
N ARG A 220 -34.51 -16.63 12.14
CA ARG A 220 -34.87 -16.81 13.54
C ARG A 220 -36.24 -16.21 13.87
N LEU A 221 -36.49 -14.99 13.41
CA LEU A 221 -37.79 -14.31 13.58
C LEU A 221 -38.91 -15.11 12.91
N THR A 222 -38.69 -15.59 11.69
CA THR A 222 -39.67 -16.41 10.97
C THR A 222 -39.94 -17.72 11.72
N THR A 223 -38.89 -18.43 12.16
CA THR A 223 -39.05 -19.70 12.89
C THR A 223 -39.74 -19.53 14.23
N TRP A 224 -39.49 -18.41 14.92
CA TRP A 224 -40.12 -18.12 16.20
C TRP A 224 -41.63 -17.85 16.06
N ILE A 225 -42.04 -17.21 14.98
CA ILE A 225 -43.46 -16.89 14.72
C ILE A 225 -44.24 -18.09 14.19
N THR A 226 -43.63 -18.91 13.33
CA THR A 226 -44.36 -19.92 12.54
C THR A 226 -44.23 -21.35 13.04
N THR A 227 -43.26 -21.66 13.90
CA THR A 227 -42.93 -23.05 14.25
C THR A 227 -43.14 -23.35 15.72
N GLU A 228 -43.79 -24.48 16.01
CA GLU A 228 -44.06 -24.96 17.37
C GLU A 228 -42.96 -25.88 17.94
N SER A 229 -42.07 -26.46 17.11
CA SER A 229 -40.97 -27.34 17.57
C SER A 229 -39.64 -27.11 16.84
N VAL A 230 -38.52 -27.34 17.55
CA VAL A 230 -37.16 -27.28 16.97
C VAL A 230 -36.87 -28.49 16.08
N THR A 231 -37.46 -29.64 16.41
CA THR A 231 -37.18 -30.93 15.76
C THR A 231 -37.60 -30.93 14.30
N ASN A 232 -36.69 -31.37 13.42
CA ASN A 232 -36.89 -31.40 11.96
C ASN A 232 -37.08 -30.01 11.29
N ASN A 233 -36.74 -28.92 11.97
CA ASN A 233 -36.79 -27.58 11.38
C ASN A 233 -35.45 -27.22 10.71
N ARG A 234 -35.43 -27.27 9.37
CA ARG A 234 -34.24 -26.91 8.57
C ARG A 234 -33.86 -25.44 8.68
N ALA A 235 -34.81 -24.52 8.91
CA ALA A 235 -34.51 -23.09 8.99
C ALA A 235 -33.73 -22.75 10.27
N VAL A 236 -34.07 -23.39 11.40
CA VAL A 236 -33.31 -23.26 12.66
C VAL A 236 -31.90 -23.84 12.50
N LEU A 237 -31.78 -24.99 11.83
CA LEU A 237 -30.49 -25.61 11.54
C LEU A 237 -29.59 -24.71 10.65
N VAL A 238 -30.16 -24.16 9.58
CA VAL A 238 -29.45 -23.23 8.68
C VAL A 238 -29.04 -21.96 9.42
N ALA A 239 -29.90 -21.42 10.29
CA ALA A 239 -29.53 -20.28 11.14
C ALA A 239 -28.33 -20.62 12.04
N GLY A 240 -28.26 -21.82 12.60
CA GLY A 240 -27.09 -22.31 13.35
C GLY A 240 -25.81 -22.35 12.51
N TYR A 241 -25.86 -22.87 11.28
CA TYR A 241 -24.70 -22.84 10.37
C TYR A 241 -24.24 -21.42 10.05
N LEU A 242 -25.19 -20.50 9.85
CA LEU A 242 -24.88 -19.10 9.59
C LEU A 242 -24.29 -18.40 10.83
N TYR A 243 -24.73 -18.70 12.06
CA TYR A 243 -24.09 -18.22 13.28
C TYR A 243 -22.61 -18.64 13.34
N SER A 244 -22.31 -19.91 13.04
CA SER A 244 -20.94 -20.41 13.00
C SER A 244 -20.09 -19.71 11.94
N PHE A 245 -20.61 -19.52 10.73
CA PHE A 245 -19.91 -18.81 9.68
C PHE A 245 -19.69 -17.33 10.01
N ASN A 246 -20.68 -16.67 10.61
CA ASN A 246 -20.54 -15.28 11.06
C ASN A 246 -19.48 -15.13 12.16
N THR A 247 -19.39 -16.11 13.07
CA THR A 247 -18.37 -16.18 14.11
C THR A 247 -16.96 -16.25 13.52
N LEU A 248 -16.78 -17.00 12.43
CA LEU A 248 -15.52 -17.05 11.69
C LEU A 248 -15.15 -15.66 11.14
N CYS A 249 -16.09 -14.99 10.47
CA CYS A 249 -15.86 -13.63 9.93
C CYS A 249 -15.48 -12.63 11.03
N LEU A 250 -16.19 -12.63 12.15
CA LEU A 250 -15.91 -11.74 13.28
C LEU A 250 -14.56 -12.04 13.95
N THR A 251 -14.18 -13.32 14.05
CA THR A 251 -12.88 -13.72 14.61
C THR A 251 -11.73 -13.24 13.72
N LEU A 252 -11.86 -13.38 12.39
CA LEU A 252 -10.90 -12.83 11.43
C LEU A 252 -10.81 -11.30 11.54
N ARG A 253 -11.92 -10.61 11.80
CA ARG A 253 -11.95 -9.16 11.97
C ARG A 253 -11.19 -8.68 13.21
N ILE A 254 -11.32 -9.37 14.34
CA ILE A 254 -10.54 -9.09 15.56
C ILE A 254 -9.06 -9.28 15.30
N PHE A 255 -8.69 -10.36 14.62
CA PHE A 255 -7.30 -10.59 14.23
C PHE A 255 -6.76 -9.43 13.39
N GLY A 256 -7.56 -8.91 12.46
CA GLY A 256 -7.23 -7.69 11.71
C GLY A 256 -6.89 -6.49 12.60
N HIS A 257 -7.74 -6.17 13.58
CA HIS A 257 -7.47 -5.08 14.53
C HIS A 257 -6.19 -5.29 15.35
N VAL A 258 -5.97 -6.52 15.82
CA VAL A 258 -4.76 -6.88 16.58
C VAL A 258 -3.52 -6.62 15.72
N VAL A 259 -3.53 -7.08 14.48
CA VAL A 259 -2.40 -6.94 13.55
C VAL A 259 -2.12 -5.47 13.20
N GLU A 260 -3.13 -4.63 13.05
CA GLU A 260 -2.99 -3.19 12.79
C GLU A 260 -2.30 -2.44 13.93
N THR A 261 -2.35 -2.98 15.16
CA THR A 261 -1.85 -2.32 16.37
C THR A 261 -0.36 -2.60 16.62
N PHE A 262 0.13 -3.79 16.25
CA PHE A 262 1.49 -4.22 16.57
C PHE A 262 2.51 -3.75 15.53
N LYS A 263 3.48 -2.92 15.98
CA LYS A 263 4.64 -2.53 15.17
C LYS A 263 5.40 -3.78 14.70
N GLY A 264 5.60 -3.92 13.39
CA GLY A 264 6.30 -5.05 12.77
C GLY A 264 5.36 -6.12 12.19
N VAL A 265 4.20 -6.37 12.80
CA VAL A 265 3.23 -7.36 12.29
C VAL A 265 2.52 -6.85 11.04
N GLY A 266 2.24 -5.55 10.95
CA GLY A 266 1.67 -4.95 9.73
C GLY A 266 2.54 -5.11 8.48
N THR A 267 3.88 -5.07 8.62
CA THR A 267 4.80 -5.33 7.50
C THR A 267 4.78 -6.79 7.06
N ILE A 268 4.66 -7.72 8.02
CA ILE A 268 4.51 -9.15 7.76
C ILE A 268 3.16 -9.43 7.09
N GLN A 269 2.09 -8.74 7.50
CA GLN A 269 0.77 -8.91 6.92
C GLN A 269 0.67 -8.38 5.49
N ILE A 270 1.26 -7.22 5.20
CA ILE A 270 1.33 -6.69 3.83
C ILE A 270 2.12 -7.67 2.94
N ALA A 271 3.20 -8.24 3.47
CA ALA A 271 3.94 -9.29 2.78
C ALA A 271 3.07 -10.53 2.53
N LEU A 272 2.34 -10.99 3.55
CA LEU A 272 1.43 -12.13 3.47
C LEU A 272 0.33 -11.92 2.42
N PHE A 273 -0.28 -10.73 2.36
CA PHE A 273 -1.33 -10.44 1.36
C PHE A 273 -0.80 -10.43 -0.07
N ASN A 274 0.43 -9.96 -0.29
CA ASN A 274 1.06 -10.02 -1.61
C ASN A 274 1.39 -11.47 -1.98
N ILE A 275 1.91 -12.25 -1.03
CA ILE A 275 2.15 -13.69 -1.23
C ILE A 275 0.84 -14.42 -1.53
N LEU A 276 -0.23 -14.13 -0.78
CA LEU A 276 -1.54 -14.75 -0.98
C LEU A 276 -2.09 -14.43 -2.38
N GLN A 277 -1.88 -13.23 -2.90
CA GLN A 277 -2.28 -12.86 -4.25
C GLN A 277 -1.55 -13.68 -5.33
N ASP A 278 -0.26 -13.94 -5.15
CA ASP A 278 0.51 -14.81 -6.03
C ASP A 278 0.01 -16.26 -5.94
N VAL A 279 -0.27 -16.74 -4.71
CA VAL A 279 -0.85 -18.07 -4.45
C VAL A 279 -2.23 -18.23 -5.10
N MET A 280 -3.07 -17.19 -5.12
CA MET A 280 -4.41 -17.26 -5.73
C MET A 280 -4.37 -17.58 -7.23
N THR A 281 -3.33 -17.14 -7.95
CA THR A 281 -3.15 -17.47 -9.37
C THR A 281 -2.95 -18.98 -9.55
N ILE A 282 -2.22 -19.60 -8.63
CA ILE A 282 -1.92 -21.02 -8.63
C ILE A 282 -3.14 -21.83 -8.19
N VAL A 283 -3.88 -21.37 -7.18
CA VAL A 283 -5.17 -21.97 -6.78
C VAL A 283 -6.14 -22.04 -7.97
N TRP A 284 -6.16 -21.02 -8.82
CA TRP A 284 -6.98 -21.05 -10.04
C TRP A 284 -6.53 -22.13 -11.04
N GLN A 285 -5.22 -22.33 -11.19
CA GLN A 285 -4.69 -23.41 -12.02
C GLN A 285 -5.06 -24.79 -11.47
N PHE A 286 -4.93 -25.00 -10.14
CA PHE A 286 -5.38 -26.24 -9.50
C PHE A 286 -6.87 -26.48 -9.68
N THR A 287 -7.70 -25.45 -9.50
CA THR A 287 -9.15 -25.54 -9.67
C THR A 287 -9.50 -25.96 -11.10
N ALA A 288 -8.82 -25.40 -12.11
CA ALA A 288 -9.02 -25.76 -13.51
C ALA A 288 -8.64 -27.23 -13.80
N VAL A 289 -7.53 -27.71 -13.24
CA VAL A 289 -7.08 -29.11 -13.39
C VAL A 289 -8.05 -30.07 -12.71
N VAL A 290 -8.41 -29.82 -11.44
CA VAL A 290 -9.39 -30.62 -10.69
C VAL A 290 -10.72 -30.69 -11.46
N PHE A 291 -11.19 -29.55 -11.97
CA PHE A 291 -12.42 -29.50 -12.76
C PHE A 291 -12.32 -30.32 -14.05
N ALA A 292 -11.25 -30.16 -14.84
CA ALA A 292 -11.07 -30.87 -16.10
C ALA A 292 -11.00 -32.40 -15.91
N PHE A 293 -10.19 -32.87 -14.97
CA PHE A 293 -10.06 -34.30 -14.68
C PHE A 293 -11.31 -34.89 -14.05
N SER A 294 -12.03 -34.13 -13.20
CA SER A 294 -13.31 -34.58 -12.64
C SER A 294 -14.34 -34.86 -13.72
N LEU A 295 -14.44 -34.01 -14.75
CA LEU A 295 -15.35 -34.20 -15.87
C LEU A 295 -14.94 -35.39 -16.74
N ALA A 296 -13.65 -35.56 -17.02
CA ALA A 296 -13.14 -36.67 -17.82
C ALA A 296 -13.43 -38.03 -17.17
N ILE A 297 -13.11 -38.18 -15.88
CA ILE A 297 -13.36 -39.43 -15.12
C ILE A 297 -14.87 -39.68 -14.98
N THR A 298 -15.66 -38.62 -14.71
CA THR A 298 -17.12 -38.72 -14.69
C THR A 298 -17.66 -39.27 -16.01
N LYS A 299 -17.15 -38.78 -17.14
CA LYS A 299 -17.62 -39.24 -18.45
C LYS A 299 -17.31 -40.72 -18.71
N ILE A 300 -16.16 -41.21 -18.25
CA ILE A 300 -15.79 -42.64 -18.33
C ILE A 300 -16.82 -43.49 -17.58
N TYR A 301 -17.10 -43.17 -16.31
CA TYR A 301 -18.06 -43.94 -15.51
C TYR A 301 -19.52 -43.76 -15.95
N MET A 302 -19.88 -42.62 -16.54
CA MET A 302 -21.19 -42.47 -17.17
C MET A 302 -21.30 -43.32 -18.45
N ALA A 303 -20.21 -43.51 -19.20
CA ALA A 303 -20.20 -44.39 -20.35
C ALA A 303 -20.32 -45.87 -19.93
N GLU A 304 -19.59 -46.29 -18.89
CA GLU A 304 -19.73 -47.62 -18.28
C GLU A 304 -21.18 -47.87 -17.82
N LYS A 305 -21.77 -46.90 -17.11
CA LYS A 305 -23.15 -46.99 -16.65
C LYS A 305 -24.12 -47.15 -17.82
N SER A 306 -23.95 -46.39 -18.90
CA SER A 306 -24.76 -46.51 -20.12
C SER A 306 -24.60 -47.87 -20.81
N PHE A 307 -23.43 -48.48 -20.73
CA PHE A 307 -23.16 -49.81 -21.28
C PHE A 307 -23.85 -50.92 -20.47
N HIS A 308 -23.91 -50.78 -19.15
CA HIS A 308 -24.49 -51.77 -18.23
C HIS A 308 -25.99 -51.57 -17.88
N VAL A 309 -26.71 -50.68 -18.58
CA VAL A 309 -28.14 -50.37 -18.32
C VAL A 309 -29.06 -51.61 -18.33
N GLY A 310 -28.63 -52.72 -18.95
CA GLY A 310 -29.40 -53.97 -19.00
C GLY A 310 -29.21 -54.96 -17.84
N THR A 311 -28.23 -54.77 -16.95
CA THR A 311 -27.95 -55.71 -15.84
C THR A 311 -28.27 -55.09 -14.48
N SER A 312 -29.21 -55.72 -13.77
CA SER A 312 -29.83 -55.36 -12.48
C SER A 312 -29.03 -54.54 -11.44
N SER A 313 -29.80 -53.80 -10.64
CA SER A 313 -29.52 -52.89 -9.49
C SER A 313 -28.51 -53.32 -8.40
N HIS A 314 -27.73 -54.38 -8.57
CA HIS A 314 -26.78 -54.92 -7.58
C HIS A 314 -25.30 -54.78 -7.96
N GLN A 315 -24.96 -54.22 -9.13
CA GLN A 315 -23.56 -54.02 -9.50
C GLN A 315 -22.93 -52.84 -8.74
N LYS A 316 -21.71 -53.04 -8.25
CA LYS A 316 -20.90 -52.02 -7.56
C LYS A 316 -20.28 -51.07 -8.60
N LEU A 317 -21.10 -50.21 -9.19
CA LEU A 317 -20.63 -49.15 -10.08
C LEU A 317 -20.02 -48.01 -9.27
N ALA A 318 -18.95 -47.42 -9.79
CA ALA A 318 -18.33 -46.20 -9.26
C ALA A 318 -19.35 -45.06 -9.08
N CYS A 319 -20.25 -44.87 -10.06
CA CYS A 319 -21.30 -43.85 -10.01
C CYS A 319 -22.71 -44.44 -9.88
N LYS A 320 -23.17 -44.57 -8.64
CA LYS A 320 -24.52 -45.07 -8.31
C LYS A 320 -25.60 -44.12 -8.84
N THR A 321 -25.48 -42.81 -8.56
CA THR A 321 -26.38 -41.77 -9.07
C THR A 321 -25.90 -41.20 -10.40
N SER A 322 -26.81 -40.81 -11.28
CA SER A 322 -26.47 -40.18 -12.58
C SER A 322 -26.32 -38.66 -12.48
N GLY A 323 -25.57 -38.09 -13.43
CA GLY A 323 -25.49 -36.63 -13.61
C GLY A 323 -24.60 -35.94 -12.56
N ALA A 324 -25.05 -34.77 -12.09
CA ALA A 324 -24.25 -33.88 -11.24
C ALA A 324 -23.82 -34.50 -9.90
N ALA A 325 -24.57 -35.45 -9.36
CA ALA A 325 -24.25 -36.11 -8.10
C ALA A 325 -22.98 -36.98 -8.21
N CYS A 326 -22.86 -37.79 -9.27
CA CYS A 326 -21.64 -38.58 -9.55
C CYS A 326 -20.43 -37.66 -9.83
N TRP A 327 -20.65 -36.59 -10.59
CA TRP A 327 -19.60 -35.60 -10.82
C TRP A 327 -19.10 -34.98 -9.52
N TRP A 328 -20.02 -34.63 -8.60
CA TRP A 328 -19.67 -34.06 -7.30
C TRP A 328 -18.86 -35.01 -6.43
N GLU A 329 -19.19 -36.31 -6.41
CA GLU A 329 -18.42 -37.34 -5.70
C GLU A 329 -16.98 -37.43 -6.24
N ILE A 330 -16.82 -37.47 -7.57
CA ILE A 330 -15.50 -37.53 -8.23
C ILE A 330 -14.71 -36.23 -7.99
N LEU A 331 -15.34 -35.06 -8.13
CA LEU A 331 -14.73 -33.75 -7.88
C LEU A 331 -14.23 -33.64 -6.42
N THR A 332 -15.04 -34.13 -5.48
CA THR A 332 -14.70 -34.15 -4.05
C THR A 332 -13.51 -35.07 -3.80
N HIS A 333 -13.51 -36.29 -4.35
CA HIS A 333 -12.40 -37.23 -4.22
C HIS A 333 -11.09 -36.68 -4.81
N LEU A 334 -11.11 -36.07 -5.99
CA LEU A 334 -9.92 -35.46 -6.60
C LEU A 334 -9.39 -34.29 -5.75
N SER A 335 -10.29 -33.51 -5.15
CA SER A 335 -9.94 -32.38 -4.29
C SER A 335 -9.26 -32.84 -3.00
N TRP A 336 -9.75 -33.90 -2.35
CA TRP A 336 -9.13 -34.48 -1.15
C TRP A 336 -7.83 -35.24 -1.45
N SER A 337 -7.72 -35.84 -2.64
CA SER A 337 -6.51 -36.53 -3.09
C SER A 337 -5.28 -35.61 -3.12
N LEU A 338 -5.45 -34.31 -3.39
CA LEU A 338 -4.36 -33.33 -3.37
C LEU A 338 -3.88 -32.97 -1.95
N LEU A 339 -4.68 -33.26 -0.92
CA LEU A 339 -4.37 -32.97 0.48
C LEU A 339 -3.87 -34.21 1.24
N GLU A 340 -3.66 -35.34 0.55
CA GLU A 340 -3.32 -36.65 1.15
C GLU A 340 -4.28 -37.08 2.28
N ILE A 341 -5.52 -36.61 2.25
CA ILE A 341 -6.53 -37.05 3.21
C ILE A 341 -7.11 -38.35 2.66
N GLU A 342 -6.58 -39.47 3.15
CA GLU A 342 -7.02 -40.82 2.80
C GLU A 342 -8.52 -40.97 3.08
N GLN A 343 -9.30 -41.28 2.04
CA GLN A 343 -10.70 -41.66 2.18
C GLN A 343 -10.81 -43.17 2.07
N ASP A 344 -11.45 -43.82 3.05
CA ASP A 344 -11.76 -45.26 3.06
C ASP A 344 -12.60 -45.72 1.84
N PHE A 345 -13.14 -44.76 1.08
CA PHE A 345 -13.91 -45.00 -0.13
C PHE A 345 -13.10 -44.57 -1.35
N ASN A 346 -12.64 -45.55 -2.15
CA ASN A 346 -12.06 -45.31 -3.47
C ASN A 346 -13.17 -45.34 -4.53
N PRO A 347 -13.72 -44.19 -4.97
CA PRO A 347 -14.78 -44.13 -5.99
C PRO A 347 -14.30 -44.56 -7.38
N LEU A 348 -13.01 -44.92 -7.52
CA LEU A 348 -12.42 -45.34 -8.79
C LEU A 348 -12.46 -46.86 -9.03
N ASP A 349 -13.04 -47.64 -8.12
CA ASP A 349 -13.27 -49.07 -8.34
C ASP A 349 -14.70 -49.29 -8.87
N SER A 350 -14.79 -49.99 -10.00
CA SER A 350 -16.05 -50.30 -10.69
C SER A 350 -16.00 -51.71 -11.29
N VAL A 351 -17.04 -52.09 -12.04
CA VAL A 351 -17.19 -53.45 -12.60
C VAL A 351 -16.43 -53.61 -13.91
N ASP A 352 -16.39 -52.58 -14.75
CA ASP A 352 -15.76 -52.64 -16.07
C ASP A 352 -14.24 -52.38 -16.01
N THR A 353 -13.45 -53.41 -16.34
CA THR A 353 -11.97 -53.35 -16.25
C THR A 353 -11.35 -52.29 -17.17
N PRO A 354 -11.78 -52.12 -18.44
CA PRO A 354 -11.34 -51.00 -19.28
C PRO A 354 -11.63 -49.62 -18.68
N SER A 355 -12.85 -49.39 -18.18
CA SER A 355 -13.24 -48.13 -17.56
C SER A 355 -12.41 -47.82 -16.31
N VAL A 356 -12.21 -48.83 -15.44
CA VAL A 356 -11.37 -48.71 -14.24
C VAL A 356 -9.91 -48.41 -14.61
N THR A 357 -9.36 -49.11 -15.62
CA THR A 357 -7.98 -48.90 -16.06
C THR A 357 -7.79 -47.49 -16.61
N LEU A 358 -8.72 -47.02 -17.44
CA LEU A 358 -8.68 -45.69 -18.01
C LEU A 358 -8.84 -44.61 -16.93
N ALA A 359 -9.80 -44.77 -16.01
CA ALA A 359 -9.99 -43.84 -14.91
C ALA A 359 -8.76 -43.77 -13.97
N LYS A 360 -8.13 -44.91 -13.65
CA LYS A 360 -6.88 -44.95 -12.88
C LYS A 360 -5.72 -44.29 -13.61
N LEU A 361 -5.64 -44.40 -14.93
CA LEU A 361 -4.65 -43.67 -15.74
C LEU A 361 -4.87 -42.15 -15.68
N PHE A 362 -6.10 -41.67 -15.86
CA PHE A 362 -6.43 -40.25 -15.72
C PHE A 362 -6.16 -39.74 -14.30
N TYR A 363 -6.45 -40.54 -13.28
CA TYR A 363 -6.15 -40.21 -11.89
C TYR A 363 -4.64 -40.13 -11.61
N ALA A 364 -3.84 -41.07 -12.13
CA ALA A 364 -2.38 -41.03 -12.01
C ALA A 364 -1.79 -39.78 -12.72
N ALA A 365 -2.29 -39.45 -13.92
CA ALA A 365 -1.90 -38.24 -14.63
C ALA A 365 -2.26 -36.96 -13.86
N PHE A 366 -3.45 -36.94 -13.24
CA PHE A 366 -3.88 -35.86 -12.36
C PHE A 366 -2.92 -35.67 -11.17
N LEU A 367 -2.55 -36.74 -10.48
CA LEU A 367 -1.60 -36.67 -9.36
C LEU A 367 -0.23 -36.16 -9.81
N PHE A 368 0.28 -36.63 -10.95
CA PHE A 368 1.56 -36.19 -11.51
C PHE A 368 1.56 -34.69 -11.84
N ILE A 369 0.49 -34.19 -12.48
CA ILE A 369 0.31 -32.76 -12.75
C ILE A 369 0.17 -31.98 -11.44
N GLY A 370 -0.56 -32.51 -10.46
CA GLY A 370 -0.72 -31.92 -9.13
C GLY A 370 0.62 -31.70 -8.45
N VAL A 371 1.50 -32.70 -8.43
CA VAL A 371 2.86 -32.61 -7.87
C VAL A 371 3.69 -31.57 -8.60
N ILE A 372 3.68 -31.55 -9.94
CA ILE A 372 4.41 -30.54 -10.73
C ILE A 372 3.95 -29.13 -10.37
N LEU A 373 2.63 -28.91 -10.26
CA LEU A 373 2.08 -27.61 -9.87
C LEU A 373 2.47 -27.21 -8.43
N LEU A 374 2.50 -28.16 -7.49
CA LEU A 374 2.96 -27.91 -6.11
C LEU A 374 4.45 -27.55 -6.05
N VAL A 375 5.29 -28.24 -6.81
CA VAL A 375 6.73 -27.92 -6.90
C VAL A 375 6.94 -26.55 -7.53
N ASN A 376 6.24 -26.26 -8.62
CA ASN A 376 6.30 -24.95 -9.27
C ASN A 376 5.80 -23.83 -8.34
N MET A 377 4.81 -24.11 -7.48
CA MET A 377 4.38 -23.19 -6.42
C MET A 377 5.45 -22.94 -5.37
N LEU A 378 6.11 -24.00 -4.89
CA LEU A 378 7.21 -23.88 -3.92
C LEU A 378 8.36 -23.04 -4.50
N ILE A 379 8.71 -23.28 -5.76
CA ILE A 379 9.75 -22.51 -6.47
C ILE A 379 9.32 -21.05 -6.63
N ALA A 380 8.08 -20.77 -7.01
CA ALA A 380 7.59 -19.39 -7.15
C ALA A 380 7.59 -18.64 -5.80
N LEU A 381 7.16 -19.30 -4.72
CA LEU A 381 7.17 -18.75 -3.36
C LEU A 381 8.59 -18.50 -2.85
N LEU A 382 9.49 -19.47 -3.03
CA LEU A 382 10.89 -19.33 -2.66
C LEU A 382 11.60 -18.30 -3.53
N SER A 383 11.29 -18.19 -4.82
CA SER A 383 11.89 -17.21 -5.72
C SER A 383 11.44 -15.78 -5.39
N ASN A 384 10.17 -15.56 -5.07
CA ASN A 384 9.70 -14.24 -4.65
C ASN A 384 10.27 -13.85 -3.27
N THR A 385 10.32 -14.83 -2.35
CA THR A 385 10.98 -14.64 -1.05
C THR A 385 12.49 -14.38 -1.22
N TYR A 386 13.16 -15.09 -2.13
CA TYR A 386 14.56 -14.91 -2.48
C TYR A 386 14.81 -13.54 -3.09
N LYS A 387 14.03 -13.09 -4.08
CA LYS A 387 14.15 -11.73 -4.65
C LYS A 387 13.94 -10.65 -3.60
N LYS A 388 13.07 -10.90 -2.61
CA LYS A 388 12.81 -9.96 -1.51
C LYS A 388 13.95 -9.95 -0.49
N VAL A 389 14.54 -11.12 -0.21
CA VAL A 389 15.72 -11.28 0.66
C VAL A 389 16.97 -10.74 -0.03
N GLU A 390 17.18 -11.03 -1.30
CA GLU A 390 18.24 -10.47 -2.15
C GLU A 390 18.10 -8.95 -2.23
N GLY A 391 16.90 -8.43 -2.48
CA GLY A 391 16.62 -6.99 -2.41
C GLY A 391 16.72 -6.38 -1.01
N TYR A 392 16.70 -7.20 0.05
CA TYR A 392 17.01 -6.80 1.44
C TYR A 392 18.50 -6.87 1.73
N ASP A 393 19.21 -7.88 1.24
CA ASP A 393 20.66 -8.10 1.37
C ASP A 393 21.42 -7.04 0.56
N GLN A 394 20.95 -6.70 -0.64
CA GLN A 394 21.43 -5.55 -1.43
C GLN A 394 21.12 -4.20 -0.74
N ARG A 395 20.04 -4.13 0.06
CA ARG A 395 19.71 -2.94 0.88
C ARG A 395 20.55 -2.87 2.15
N LEU A 396 20.88 -4.03 2.74
CA LEU A 396 21.76 -4.23 3.90
C LEU A 396 23.22 -3.96 3.54
N ARG A 397 23.67 -4.34 2.33
CA ARG A 397 24.95 -3.87 1.76
C ARG A 397 25.00 -2.34 1.62
N GLY A 398 23.86 -1.67 1.51
CA GLY A 398 23.73 -0.21 1.56
C GLY A 398 23.48 0.39 2.95
N THR A 399 23.45 -0.43 4.01
CA THR A 399 23.22 -0.03 5.41
C THR A 399 24.18 -0.70 6.39
N ASP A 400 25.34 -1.17 5.91
CA ASP A 400 26.35 -1.70 6.80
C ASP A 400 26.91 -0.55 7.67
N ARG A 401 27.06 -0.80 8.97
CA ARG A 401 27.48 0.21 9.98
C ARG A 401 28.88 0.78 9.71
N GLN A 402 29.61 0.24 8.73
CA GLN A 402 30.95 0.63 8.30
C GLN A 402 31.02 1.01 6.81
N ALA A 403 29.90 1.34 6.16
CA ALA A 403 29.91 1.64 4.72
C ALA A 403 30.62 2.95 4.35
N TRP A 404 30.85 3.85 5.31
CA TRP A 404 31.56 5.12 5.10
C TRP A 404 32.91 5.13 5.81
N ASP A 405 33.98 5.34 5.04
CA ASP A 405 35.31 5.65 5.53
C ASP A 405 35.38 7.16 5.86
N VAL A 406 35.39 7.49 7.15
CA VAL A 406 35.29 8.86 7.67
C VAL A 406 36.54 9.26 8.46
N VAL A 407 36.82 10.57 8.49
CA VAL A 407 37.81 11.16 9.41
C VAL A 407 37.14 11.46 10.75
N ARG A 408 37.94 11.56 11.83
CA ARG A 408 37.45 12.06 13.13
C ARG A 408 36.72 13.40 12.92
N GLY A 409 35.48 13.50 13.42
CA GLY A 409 34.62 14.69 13.26
C GLY A 409 33.33 14.46 12.45
N ILE A 410 33.16 13.29 11.80
CA ILE A 410 31.87 12.88 11.23
C ILE A 410 31.34 11.66 11.98
N ASN A 411 30.10 11.78 12.47
CA ASN A 411 29.35 10.69 13.05
C ASN A 411 28.42 10.08 12.00
N VAL A 412 28.46 8.76 11.86
CA VAL A 412 27.67 7.99 10.90
C VAL A 412 26.64 7.16 11.65
N ASN A 413 25.36 7.48 11.46
CA ASN A 413 24.24 6.73 12.03
C ASN A 413 23.38 6.14 10.91
N GLY A 414 23.74 4.92 10.48
CA GLY A 414 23.17 4.31 9.29
C GLY A 414 23.53 5.11 8.05
N ASN A 415 22.52 5.68 7.38
CA ASN A 415 22.69 6.48 6.16
C ASN A 415 22.79 7.98 6.44
N VAL A 416 22.71 8.38 7.71
CA VAL A 416 22.80 9.78 8.12
C VAL A 416 24.22 10.08 8.55
N LEU A 417 24.86 11.05 7.88
CA LEU A 417 26.17 11.57 8.23
C LEU A 417 25.99 12.93 8.91
N THR A 418 26.58 13.11 10.08
CA THR A 418 26.50 14.36 10.85
C THR A 418 27.90 14.86 11.20
N CYS A 419 28.19 16.11 10.91
CA CYS A 419 29.42 16.78 11.30
C CYS A 419 29.35 17.16 12.79
N GLU A 420 30.21 16.58 13.62
CA GLU A 420 30.31 16.92 15.05
C GLU A 420 31.27 18.09 15.32
N GLY A 421 31.97 18.55 14.27
CA GLY A 421 32.80 19.74 14.24
C GLY A 421 34.29 19.44 14.12
N GLY A 422 34.96 20.13 13.19
CA GLY A 422 36.42 20.14 13.05
C GLY A 422 37.12 21.28 13.81
N GLU A 423 36.40 22.03 14.66
CA GLU A 423 36.95 23.24 15.30
C GLU A 423 38.06 22.97 16.33
N GLU A 424 38.16 21.76 16.89
CA GLU A 424 39.29 21.38 17.75
C GLU A 424 40.60 21.11 16.96
N TYR A 425 40.56 21.07 15.63
CA TYR A 425 41.69 20.65 14.78
C TYR A 425 42.16 21.72 13.77
N LYS A 426 41.53 22.90 13.75
CA LYS A 426 42.01 24.04 12.96
C LYS A 426 43.33 24.51 13.55
N THR A 427 44.44 24.14 12.91
CA THR A 427 45.73 24.76 13.21
C THR A 427 45.80 26.12 12.53
N GLU A 428 46.51 27.08 13.11
CA GLU A 428 46.73 28.42 12.50
C GLU A 428 47.35 28.35 11.07
N ALA A 429 47.85 27.17 10.67
CA ALA A 429 48.45 26.91 9.38
C ALA A 429 47.47 26.51 8.25
N ASP A 430 46.24 26.06 8.56
CA ASP A 430 45.28 25.62 7.52
C ASP A 430 43.81 25.88 7.94
N PRO A 431 43.29 27.11 7.70
CA PRO A 431 41.94 27.52 8.11
C PRO A 431 40.80 26.85 7.32
N ASP A 432 41.09 26.18 6.19
CA ASP A 432 40.12 25.62 5.24
C ASP A 432 39.99 24.09 5.31
N GLN A 433 40.44 23.47 6.41
CA GLN A 433 40.34 22.03 6.60
C GLN A 433 38.88 21.55 6.71
N CYS A 434 38.43 20.70 5.78
CA CYS A 434 37.11 20.08 5.83
C CYS A 434 37.18 18.67 6.41
N VAL A 435 36.05 18.14 6.88
CA VAL A 435 35.91 16.72 7.22
C VAL A 435 35.18 15.98 6.12
N GLY A 436 35.81 14.93 5.59
CA GLY A 436 35.33 14.14 4.48
C GLY A 436 34.84 12.76 4.89
N ALA A 437 33.77 12.32 4.25
CA ALA A 437 33.26 10.96 4.30
C ALA A 437 33.27 10.37 2.89
N ARG A 438 34.02 9.27 2.71
CA ARG A 438 34.05 8.51 1.45
C ARG A 438 33.28 7.22 1.62
N TYR A 439 32.46 6.86 0.65
CA TYR A 439 31.80 5.57 0.67
C TYR A 439 32.80 4.46 0.33
N SER A 440 32.70 3.31 0.98
CA SER A 440 33.69 2.23 0.88
C SER A 440 33.63 1.47 -0.44
N HIS A 441 32.56 1.65 -1.23
CA HIS A 441 32.39 1.01 -2.52
C HIS A 441 32.44 2.02 -3.67
N SER A 442 33.15 1.67 -4.73
CA SER A 442 33.20 2.45 -5.96
C SER A 442 31.87 2.35 -6.71
N LEU A 443 31.51 3.42 -7.42
CA LEU A 443 30.44 3.41 -8.40
C LEU A 443 30.82 2.52 -9.59
N CYS A 444 29.81 1.90 -10.19
CA CYS A 444 29.96 1.03 -11.35
C CYS A 444 28.78 1.20 -12.31
N PRO A 445 28.82 0.64 -13.53
CA PRO A 445 27.72 0.75 -14.49
C PRO A 445 26.34 0.32 -13.97
N GLU A 446 26.27 -0.59 -13.00
CA GLU A 446 25.04 -1.07 -12.35
C GLU A 446 24.55 -0.14 -11.24
N PHE A 447 25.48 0.53 -10.56
CA PHE A 447 25.23 1.51 -9.50
C PHE A 447 25.93 2.85 -9.84
N PRO A 448 25.44 3.59 -10.86
CA PRO A 448 26.18 4.72 -11.39
C PRO A 448 25.94 6.02 -10.63
N HIS A 449 25.04 6.04 -9.64
CA HIS A 449 24.65 7.27 -8.96
C HIS A 449 24.30 7.08 -7.48
N PHE A 450 24.41 8.19 -6.75
CA PHE A 450 24.00 8.29 -5.35
C PHE A 450 23.24 9.61 -5.10
N GLU A 451 22.36 9.57 -4.12
CA GLU A 451 21.51 10.68 -3.72
C GLU A 451 21.86 11.14 -2.31
N VAL A 452 21.84 12.45 -2.09
CA VAL A 452 22.11 13.10 -0.82
C VAL A 452 20.98 14.09 -0.53
N LEU A 453 20.23 13.84 0.53
CA LEU A 453 19.22 14.76 1.05
C LEU A 453 19.84 15.60 2.16
N ILE A 454 19.77 16.92 2.05
CA ILE A 454 20.28 17.84 3.06
C ILE A 454 19.31 17.87 4.25
N LEU A 455 19.72 17.37 5.41
CA LEU A 455 18.91 17.39 6.63
C LEU A 455 19.12 18.67 7.43
N GLU A 456 20.38 19.11 7.53
CA GLU A 456 20.81 20.42 8.03
C GLU A 456 22.05 20.88 7.27
N ALA A 457 22.00 22.08 6.70
CA ALA A 457 23.10 22.63 5.88
C ALA A 457 24.17 23.38 6.70
N GLY A 458 23.90 23.67 7.99
CA GLY A 458 24.75 24.53 8.81
C GLY A 458 24.63 26.02 8.45
N ILE A 459 25.24 26.88 9.27
CA ILE A 459 25.10 28.35 9.16
C ILE A 459 25.78 28.89 7.90
N MET A 460 26.97 28.38 7.57
CA MET A 460 27.75 28.85 6.41
C MET A 460 27.46 28.02 5.15
N ARG A 461 26.67 26.93 5.26
CA ARG A 461 26.28 26.03 4.15
C ARG A 461 27.47 25.34 3.46
N ARG A 462 28.58 25.14 4.18
CA ARG A 462 29.79 24.52 3.62
C ARG A 462 29.67 22.99 3.57
N LEU A 463 28.99 22.51 2.52
CA LEU A 463 28.79 21.11 2.20
C LEU A 463 29.11 20.88 0.71
N GLY A 464 29.95 19.88 0.44
CA GLY A 464 30.34 19.46 -0.90
C GLY A 464 29.96 18.01 -1.16
N ILE A 465 29.39 17.72 -2.32
CA ILE A 465 28.98 16.36 -2.73
C ILE A 465 29.64 16.04 -4.06
N GLY A 466 30.24 14.86 -4.19
CA GLY A 466 30.95 14.52 -5.41
C GLY A 466 31.51 13.12 -5.50
N VAL A 467 32.37 12.91 -6.48
CA VAL A 467 33.09 11.66 -6.72
C VAL A 467 34.59 11.90 -6.62
N VAL A 468 35.28 10.99 -5.93
CA VAL A 468 36.71 11.06 -5.68
C VAL A 468 37.41 9.73 -5.96
N ILE A 469 38.73 9.75 -6.11
CA ILE A 469 39.58 8.55 -6.21
C ILE A 469 39.95 8.01 -4.82
N GLU A 470 40.43 6.76 -4.76
CA GLU A 470 40.79 6.09 -3.49
C GLU A 470 41.95 6.77 -2.74
N SER A 471 42.86 7.43 -3.43
CA SER A 471 43.96 8.16 -2.77
C SER A 471 43.57 9.58 -2.32
N TYR A 472 42.33 10.01 -2.54
CA TYR A 472 41.90 11.37 -2.25
C TYR A 472 41.90 11.68 -0.75
N SER A 473 42.48 12.82 -0.36
CA SER A 473 42.52 13.24 1.04
C SER A 473 41.12 13.55 1.56
N LYS A 474 40.75 12.93 2.67
CA LYS A 474 39.49 13.18 3.37
C LYS A 474 39.46 14.53 4.12
N SER A 475 40.52 15.34 3.99
CA SER A 475 40.61 16.70 4.54
C SER A 475 40.24 17.80 3.53
N LEU A 476 39.88 17.42 2.29
CA LEU A 476 39.60 18.33 1.18
C LEU A 476 38.17 18.18 0.66
N MET A 477 37.62 19.29 0.13
CA MET A 477 36.28 19.31 -0.46
C MET A 477 36.30 18.68 -1.86
N PRO A 478 35.27 17.92 -2.25
CA PRO A 478 35.28 17.19 -3.52
C PRO A 478 35.45 18.14 -4.71
N GLY A 479 36.27 17.73 -5.68
CA GLY A 479 36.52 18.48 -6.92
C GLY A 479 37.70 19.45 -6.88
N TRP A 480 38.40 19.62 -5.76
CA TRP A 480 39.56 20.53 -5.66
C TRP A 480 40.86 19.99 -6.27
N ARG A 481 40.98 18.68 -6.53
CA ARG A 481 42.17 18.07 -7.13
C ARG A 481 41.80 17.23 -8.34
N ASP A 482 42.74 17.12 -9.27
CA ASP A 482 42.59 16.35 -10.50
C ASP A 482 42.06 14.93 -10.25
N GLY A 483 41.23 14.43 -11.17
CA GLY A 483 40.54 13.15 -11.06
C GLY A 483 39.36 13.14 -10.09
N THR A 484 38.90 14.30 -9.60
CA THR A 484 37.70 14.40 -8.75
C THR A 484 36.74 15.46 -9.24
N VAL A 485 35.45 15.26 -8.97
CA VAL A 485 34.38 16.19 -9.36
C VAL A 485 33.46 16.41 -8.17
N GLY A 486 33.08 17.66 -7.91
CA GLY A 486 32.22 18.02 -6.78
C GLY A 486 31.28 19.18 -7.08
N TYR A 487 30.19 19.24 -6.32
CA TYR A 487 29.23 20.33 -6.29
C TYR A 487 29.13 20.85 -4.86
N HIS A 488 29.33 22.16 -4.68
CA HIS A 488 29.32 22.81 -3.36
C HIS A 488 28.10 23.70 -3.23
N ILE A 489 27.35 23.53 -2.14
CA ILE A 489 25.98 24.04 -2.03
C ILE A 489 25.89 25.52 -1.62
N ASP A 490 26.96 26.06 -1.01
CA ASP A 490 27.04 27.40 -0.45
C ASP A 490 26.96 28.47 -1.54
N HIS A 491 27.85 28.38 -2.52
CA HIS A 491 27.92 29.25 -3.68
C HIS A 491 27.36 28.58 -4.95
N GLY A 492 26.93 27.32 -4.86
CA GLY A 492 26.26 26.61 -5.96
C GLY A 492 27.16 26.28 -7.15
N LYS A 493 28.48 26.20 -6.95
CA LYS A 493 29.44 25.96 -8.04
C LYS A 493 29.80 24.48 -8.15
N VAL A 494 30.25 24.10 -9.33
CA VAL A 494 30.78 22.76 -9.62
C VAL A 494 32.30 22.83 -9.82
N PHE A 495 33.01 21.79 -9.45
CA PHE A 495 34.47 21.70 -9.47
C PHE A 495 34.87 20.40 -10.15
N ASP A 496 35.86 20.46 -11.03
CA ASP A 496 36.36 19.33 -11.83
C ASP A 496 37.88 19.23 -11.80
N GLY A 497 38.45 19.29 -10.60
CA GLY A 497 39.87 19.13 -10.36
C GLY A 497 40.65 20.43 -10.18
N SER A 498 39.94 21.55 -10.05
CA SER A 498 40.50 22.87 -9.79
C SER A 498 39.77 23.54 -8.62
N PRO A 499 40.48 24.15 -7.65
CA PRO A 499 39.86 24.81 -6.49
C PRO A 499 39.13 26.12 -6.84
N MET A 500 39.24 26.62 -8.08
CA MET A 500 38.63 27.88 -8.50
C MET A 500 37.10 27.76 -8.72
N GLY A 501 36.61 26.55 -9.02
CA GLY A 501 35.21 26.26 -9.30
C GLY A 501 34.71 26.88 -10.61
N LYS A 502 33.59 26.37 -11.12
CA LYS A 502 32.89 26.87 -12.31
C LYS A 502 31.49 27.34 -11.90
N GLU A 503 31.11 28.53 -12.34
CA GLU A 503 29.75 29.03 -12.17
C GLU A 503 28.74 28.14 -12.89
N THR A 504 27.49 28.12 -12.42
CA THR A 504 26.43 27.28 -12.97
C THR A 504 25.28 28.13 -13.52
N LYS A 505 24.64 27.66 -14.58
CA LYS A 505 23.51 28.35 -15.21
C LYS A 505 22.32 28.43 -14.25
N GLY A 506 22.03 29.64 -13.77
CA GLY A 506 20.89 29.95 -12.91
C GLY A 506 21.16 29.75 -11.40
N TYR A 507 20.12 29.94 -10.59
CA TYR A 507 20.23 29.81 -9.13
C TYR A 507 20.32 28.33 -8.73
N ALA A 508 21.55 27.86 -8.47
CA ALA A 508 21.86 26.48 -8.11
C ALA A 508 22.46 26.37 -6.71
N MET A 509 22.11 27.25 -5.77
CA MET A 509 22.41 27.01 -4.35
C MET A 509 21.41 26.00 -3.77
N ALA A 510 21.87 25.14 -2.87
CA ALA A 510 21.02 24.16 -2.20
C ALA A 510 20.83 24.48 -0.71
N PHE A 511 19.66 24.10 -0.20
CA PHE A 511 19.20 24.38 1.15
C PHE A 511 18.73 23.10 1.84
N ARG A 512 18.45 23.23 3.14
CA ARG A 512 17.80 22.17 3.91
C ARG A 512 16.55 21.66 3.19
N GLY A 513 16.44 20.33 3.06
CA GLY A 513 15.35 19.64 2.40
C GLY A 513 15.56 19.40 0.91
N ASP A 514 16.59 19.98 0.30
CA ASP A 514 16.91 19.75 -1.10
C ASP A 514 17.59 18.39 -1.31
N LEU A 515 17.24 17.76 -2.42
CA LEU A 515 17.79 16.49 -2.86
C LEU A 515 18.81 16.72 -3.98
N ILE A 516 20.04 16.27 -3.74
CA ILE A 516 21.13 16.33 -4.70
C ILE A 516 21.42 14.90 -5.17
N ARG A 517 21.56 14.71 -6.47
CA ARG A 517 22.03 13.45 -7.05
C ARG A 517 23.30 13.69 -7.84
N CYS A 518 24.27 12.80 -7.66
CA CYS A 518 25.49 12.73 -8.47
C CYS A 518 25.47 11.44 -9.28
N THR A 519 25.64 11.55 -10.60
CA THR A 519 25.60 10.41 -11.54
C THR A 519 26.86 10.38 -12.39
N VAL A 520 27.49 9.21 -12.48
CA VAL A 520 28.66 8.93 -13.33
C VAL A 520 28.17 8.24 -14.61
N MET A 521 28.40 8.87 -15.77
CA MET A 521 27.88 8.42 -17.06
C MET A 521 28.83 7.41 -17.73
N PHE A 522 28.98 6.21 -17.14
CA PHE A 522 29.93 5.19 -17.63
C PHE A 522 29.78 4.82 -19.11
N LYS A 523 28.58 4.95 -19.70
CA LYS A 523 28.33 4.69 -21.13
C LYS A 523 28.93 5.74 -22.07
N GLU A 524 29.18 6.94 -21.55
CA GLU A 524 29.70 8.08 -22.31
C GLU A 524 31.21 8.26 -22.07
N ALA A 525 31.87 7.23 -21.54
CA ALA A 525 33.32 7.15 -21.42
C ALA A 525 33.99 7.38 -22.78
N LYS A 526 34.96 8.30 -22.82
CA LYS A 526 35.82 8.53 -23.99
C LYS A 526 37.26 8.19 -23.61
N GLU A 527 37.95 7.43 -24.45
CA GLU A 527 39.38 7.19 -24.26
C GLU A 527 40.17 8.45 -24.62
N ILE A 528 41.13 8.82 -23.78
CA ILE A 528 42.08 9.90 -24.07
C ILE A 528 43.41 9.27 -24.52
N ASN A 529 43.97 8.35 -23.73
CA ASN A 529 45.22 7.60 -23.98
C ASN A 529 45.05 6.13 -23.52
N ASN A 530 45.99 5.22 -23.89
CA ASN A 530 46.00 3.76 -23.58
C ASN A 530 45.84 3.34 -22.10
N SER A 531 45.68 4.28 -21.15
CA SER A 531 45.46 4.02 -19.72
C SER A 531 44.52 5.01 -19.02
N LYS A 532 43.97 6.02 -19.70
CA LYS A 532 43.09 7.04 -19.09
C LYS A 532 41.81 7.25 -19.90
N VAL A 533 40.68 6.90 -19.30
CA VAL A 533 39.33 7.17 -19.83
C VAL A 533 38.77 8.41 -19.13
N ARG A 534 38.15 9.33 -19.88
CA ARG A 534 37.32 10.41 -19.30
C ARG A 534 35.87 9.97 -19.24
N VAL A 535 35.23 10.21 -18.10
CA VAL A 535 33.80 9.91 -17.90
C VAL A 535 33.07 11.18 -17.47
N PRO A 536 31.91 11.51 -18.05
CA PRO A 536 31.09 12.62 -17.60
C PRO A 536 30.46 12.36 -16.23
N VAL A 537 30.35 13.42 -15.42
CA VAL A 537 29.67 13.44 -14.12
C VAL A 537 28.56 14.49 -14.16
N VAL A 538 27.35 14.10 -13.80
CA VAL A 538 26.16 14.95 -13.84
C VAL A 538 25.60 15.12 -12.44
N PHE A 539 25.38 16.37 -12.05
CA PHE A 539 24.63 16.71 -10.82
C PHE A 539 23.21 17.15 -11.15
N THR A 540 22.27 16.74 -10.31
CA THR A 540 20.90 17.28 -10.32
C THR A 540 20.52 17.76 -8.93
N LEU A 541 19.90 18.94 -8.86
CA LEU A 541 19.32 19.51 -7.66
C LEU A 541 17.80 19.50 -7.82
N ASN A 542 17.09 18.79 -6.94
CA ASN A 542 15.64 18.61 -7.00
C ASN A 542 15.14 18.18 -8.41
N HIS A 543 15.87 17.25 -9.03
CA HIS A 543 15.64 16.73 -10.39
C HIS A 543 15.97 17.69 -11.54
N LYS A 544 16.46 18.91 -11.26
CA LYS A 544 16.94 19.83 -12.29
C LYS A 544 18.45 19.67 -12.46
N ARG A 545 18.90 19.45 -13.70
CA ARG A 545 20.35 19.33 -14.02
C ARG A 545 21.07 20.64 -13.71
N ILE A 546 22.22 20.53 -13.05
CA ILE A 546 23.16 21.63 -12.83
C ILE A 546 24.14 21.63 -14.00
N THR A 547 24.21 22.74 -14.74
CA THR A 547 25.10 22.90 -15.88
C THR A 547 26.10 24.04 -15.63
N PRO A 548 27.40 23.84 -15.87
CA PRO A 548 28.38 24.91 -15.77
C PRO A 548 28.16 26.00 -16.84
N GLU A 549 28.52 27.25 -16.54
CA GLU A 549 28.56 28.38 -17.48
C GLU A 549 29.88 28.40 -18.26
N GLY A 550 29.82 28.54 -19.60
CA GLY A 550 30.99 28.65 -20.48
C GLY A 550 31.07 27.60 -21.60
N GLN A 551 32.20 27.57 -22.33
CA GLN A 551 32.49 26.54 -23.35
C GLN A 551 32.85 25.21 -22.65
N GLY A 552 31.91 24.26 -22.68
CA GLY A 552 32.04 22.93 -22.08
C GLY A 552 30.95 22.67 -21.04
N GLU A 553 29.80 22.18 -21.48
CA GLU A 553 28.61 21.96 -20.63
C GLU A 553 28.67 20.70 -19.74
N GLU A 554 29.81 20.02 -19.70
CA GLU A 554 29.97 18.70 -19.08
C GLU A 554 31.19 18.69 -18.13
N LEU A 555 31.01 18.09 -16.95
CA LEU A 555 32.08 17.86 -15.98
C LEU A 555 32.68 16.49 -16.24
N PHE A 556 34.00 16.39 -16.21
CA PHE A 556 34.69 15.13 -16.49
C PHE A 556 35.54 14.70 -15.31
N THR A 557 35.60 13.40 -15.10
CA THR A 557 36.59 12.78 -14.21
C THR A 557 37.39 11.71 -14.96
N HIS A 558 38.55 11.36 -14.42
CA HIS A 558 39.37 10.28 -14.93
C HIS A 558 38.94 8.95 -14.30
N TYR A 559 38.65 7.97 -15.15
CA TYR A 559 38.30 6.62 -14.78
C TYR A 559 39.29 5.67 -15.44
N ASN A 560 39.83 4.73 -14.67
CA ASN A 560 40.58 3.59 -15.18
C ASN A 560 39.87 2.32 -14.72
N PRO A 561 39.39 1.46 -15.63
CA PRO A 561 38.70 0.21 -15.28
C PRO A 561 39.56 -0.76 -14.45
N ASN A 562 40.89 -0.61 -14.48
CA ASN A 562 41.84 -1.48 -13.80
C ASN A 562 42.30 -0.92 -12.42
N ASP A 563 41.88 0.29 -12.06
CA ASP A 563 42.16 0.94 -10.78
C ASP A 563 40.96 0.83 -9.83
N PRO A 564 41.12 1.13 -8.52
CA PRO A 564 40.08 1.04 -7.48
C PRO A 564 38.77 1.83 -7.71
N GLY A 565 38.60 2.52 -8.84
CA GLY A 565 37.33 3.11 -9.26
C GLY A 565 37.03 4.49 -8.65
N LEU A 566 35.81 4.98 -8.88
CA LEU A 566 35.33 6.29 -8.45
C LEU A 566 34.40 6.13 -7.24
N PHE A 567 34.67 6.83 -6.15
CA PHE A 567 33.95 6.67 -4.89
C PHE A 567 33.04 7.88 -4.60
N PRO A 568 31.81 7.65 -4.15
CA PRO A 568 30.95 8.71 -3.59
C PRO A 568 31.61 9.40 -2.41
N TYR A 569 31.49 10.72 -2.34
CA TYR A 569 32.15 11.53 -1.32
C TYR A 569 31.30 12.70 -0.87
N ILE A 570 31.36 12.98 0.43
CA ILE A 570 30.68 14.11 1.07
C ILE A 570 31.68 14.83 1.97
N GLY A 571 31.92 16.12 1.69
CA GLY A 571 32.74 17.00 2.51
C GLY A 571 31.86 17.95 3.32
N MET A 572 32.14 18.12 4.61
CA MET A 572 31.43 19.01 5.52
C MET A 572 32.43 19.89 6.28
N MET A 573 32.05 21.14 6.57
CA MET A 573 32.90 22.02 7.41
C MET A 573 32.17 22.57 8.64
N ASP A 574 30.84 22.72 8.57
CA ASP A 574 30.08 23.34 9.65
C ASP A 574 29.60 22.28 10.66
N LYS A 575 29.80 22.55 11.94
CA LYS A 575 29.31 21.70 13.04
C LYS A 575 27.78 21.66 13.05
N GLY A 576 27.22 20.47 13.21
CA GLY A 576 25.78 20.22 13.19
C GLY A 576 25.19 19.99 11.80
N CYS A 577 25.97 20.15 10.72
CA CYS A 577 25.55 19.75 9.39
C CYS A 577 25.21 18.27 9.35
N SER A 578 24.09 17.93 8.71
CA SER A 578 23.71 16.54 8.55
C SER A 578 23.07 16.28 7.19
N VAL A 579 23.35 15.11 6.64
CA VAL A 579 22.81 14.66 5.35
C VAL A 579 22.42 13.20 5.41
N LEU A 580 21.42 12.81 4.62
CA LEU A 580 21.04 11.43 4.39
C LEU A 580 21.54 11.01 3.01
N ALA A 581 22.48 10.09 2.94
CA ALA A 581 23.07 9.60 1.70
C ALA A 581 22.57 8.20 1.34
N LYS A 582 22.25 7.96 0.07
CA LYS A 582 21.74 6.67 -0.41
C LYS A 582 22.33 6.32 -1.79
N MET A 583 22.83 5.09 -1.92
CA MET A 583 23.23 4.50 -3.20
C MET A 583 22.00 4.00 -3.98
N CYS A 584 21.98 4.24 -5.29
CA CYS A 584 20.84 3.89 -6.14
C CYS A 584 21.27 3.01 -7.33
N ALA A 585 20.47 1.98 -7.61
CA ALA A 585 20.68 1.08 -8.73
C ALA A 585 20.12 1.66 -10.03
N LYS A 586 20.71 1.28 -11.17
CA LYS A 586 20.29 1.69 -12.51
C LYS A 586 18.83 1.34 -12.85
N ASN A 587 18.31 0.22 -12.35
CA ASN A 587 16.95 -0.24 -12.67
C ASN A 587 15.83 0.68 -12.14
N ASP A 588 16.09 1.48 -11.11
CA ASP A 588 15.13 2.48 -10.60
C ASP A 588 14.95 3.65 -11.60
N GLU A 589 15.88 3.88 -12.51
CA GLU A 589 15.91 5.02 -13.46
C GLU A 589 15.28 4.69 -14.82
N ASP A 590 15.59 3.54 -15.42
CA ASP A 590 14.91 3.12 -16.66
C ASP A 590 13.40 3.01 -16.42
N LEU A 591 13.02 2.50 -15.25
CA LEU A 591 11.62 2.42 -14.85
C LEU A 591 11.00 3.82 -14.66
N LYS A 592 11.71 4.79 -14.04
CA LYS A 592 11.18 6.16 -13.84
C LYS A 592 11.11 6.95 -15.14
N THR A 593 12.11 6.81 -16.01
CA THR A 593 12.21 7.53 -17.28
C THR A 593 11.20 7.00 -18.30
N SER A 594 11.10 5.67 -18.42
CA SER A 594 10.03 5.04 -19.21
C SER A 594 8.65 5.39 -18.67
N LEU A 595 8.46 5.44 -17.35
CA LEU A 595 7.18 5.82 -16.75
C LEU A 595 6.85 7.31 -16.97
N ALA A 596 7.85 8.20 -16.98
CA ALA A 596 7.67 9.62 -17.28
C ALA A 596 7.26 9.83 -18.74
N ASN A 597 7.91 9.14 -19.68
CA ASN A 597 7.57 9.19 -21.11
C ASN A 597 6.14 8.67 -21.36
N VAL A 598 5.76 7.55 -20.73
CA VAL A 598 4.39 7.01 -20.81
C VAL A 598 3.36 7.98 -20.22
N CYS A 599 3.70 8.68 -19.13
CA CYS A 599 2.80 9.69 -18.56
C CYS A 599 2.62 10.90 -19.49
N GLN A 600 3.67 11.30 -20.21
CA GLN A 600 3.63 12.40 -21.16
C GLN A 600 2.80 12.04 -22.40
N GLU A 601 3.01 10.85 -22.98
CA GLU A 601 2.19 10.32 -24.08
C GLU A 601 0.72 10.20 -23.68
N HIS A 602 0.43 9.74 -22.47
CA HIS A 602 -0.95 9.64 -21.98
C HIS A 602 -1.59 11.04 -21.75
N GLN A 603 -0.80 12.07 -21.44
CA GLN A 603 -1.32 13.46 -21.35
C GLN A 603 -1.65 14.03 -22.73
N GLU A 604 -0.80 13.77 -23.72
CA GLU A 604 -1.00 14.20 -25.10
C GLU A 604 -2.21 13.49 -25.73
N LEU A 605 -2.32 12.17 -25.54
CA LEU A 605 -3.46 11.38 -25.99
C LEU A 605 -4.78 11.87 -25.37
N LYS A 606 -4.74 12.28 -24.11
CA LYS A 606 -5.91 12.84 -23.41
C LYS A 606 -6.29 14.23 -23.95
N SER A 607 -5.32 15.05 -24.35
CA SER A 607 -5.58 16.34 -25.00
C SER A 607 -6.27 16.12 -26.34
N ASN A 608 -5.71 15.25 -27.18
CA ASN A 608 -6.26 14.94 -28.49
C ASN A 608 -7.68 14.35 -28.39
N LEU A 609 -7.94 13.51 -27.39
CA LEU A 609 -9.29 12.96 -27.17
C LEU A 609 -10.29 14.04 -26.72
N ALA A 610 -9.85 15.05 -25.96
CA ALA A 610 -10.71 16.16 -25.57
C ALA A 610 -11.11 17.02 -26.79
N ASP A 611 -10.17 17.27 -27.69
CA ASP A 611 -10.42 18.00 -28.95
C ASP A 611 -11.40 17.23 -29.84
N VAL A 612 -11.21 15.92 -30.00
CA VAL A 612 -12.16 15.06 -30.74
C VAL A 612 -13.55 15.06 -30.10
N CYS A 613 -13.64 14.99 -28.76
CA CYS A 613 -14.94 15.08 -28.08
C CYS A 613 -15.63 16.42 -28.33
N GLN A 614 -14.88 17.52 -28.45
CA GLN A 614 -15.42 18.83 -28.76
C GLN A 614 -15.94 18.92 -30.20
N GLU A 615 -15.20 18.36 -31.18
CA GLU A 615 -15.65 18.28 -32.57
C GLU A 615 -16.93 17.43 -32.71
N VAL A 616 -16.99 16.28 -32.03
CA VAL A 616 -18.20 15.42 -32.04
C VAL A 616 -19.40 16.15 -31.43
N LYS A 617 -19.19 16.97 -30.40
CA LYS A 617 -20.26 17.77 -29.81
C LYS A 617 -20.78 18.85 -30.77
N GLN A 618 -19.89 19.55 -31.46
CA GLN A 618 -20.26 20.53 -32.49
C GLN A 618 -21.02 19.86 -33.66
N MET A 619 -20.58 18.67 -34.06
CA MET A 619 -21.23 17.89 -35.11
C MET A 619 -22.65 17.47 -34.72
N LYS A 620 -22.85 17.07 -33.45
CA LYS A 620 -24.17 16.75 -32.90
C LYS A 620 -25.10 17.97 -32.89
N GLU A 621 -24.60 19.13 -32.48
CA GLU A 621 -25.38 20.37 -32.45
C GLU A 621 -25.82 20.80 -33.87
N CYS A 622 -24.92 20.70 -34.85
CA CYS A 622 -25.23 20.95 -36.27
C CYS A 622 -26.29 19.97 -36.82
N LEU A 623 -26.22 18.69 -36.44
CA LEU A 623 -27.21 17.68 -36.84
C LEU A 623 -28.60 17.97 -36.25
N GLU A 624 -28.67 18.40 -34.99
CA GLU A 624 -29.92 18.80 -34.34
C GLU A 624 -30.54 20.04 -34.99
N GLU A 625 -29.73 21.01 -35.40
CA GLU A 625 -30.17 22.20 -36.12
C GLU A 625 -30.71 21.85 -37.52
N ASN A 626 -29.99 21.03 -38.27
CA ASN A 626 -30.45 20.54 -39.57
C ASN A 626 -31.78 19.80 -39.47
N ASN A 627 -31.96 18.98 -38.42
CA ASN A 627 -33.21 18.27 -38.18
C ASN A 627 -34.38 19.22 -37.86
N LYS A 628 -34.14 20.29 -37.08
CA LYS A 628 -35.15 21.33 -36.85
C LYS A 628 -35.55 22.04 -38.15
N THR A 629 -34.57 22.40 -38.99
CA THR A 629 -34.82 23.02 -40.29
C THR A 629 -35.62 22.10 -41.22
N LEU A 630 -35.27 20.81 -41.27
CA LEU A 630 -35.98 19.81 -42.05
C LEU A 630 -37.45 19.68 -41.63
N LYS A 631 -37.71 19.64 -40.32
CA LYS A 631 -39.07 19.63 -39.76
C LYS A 631 -39.85 20.90 -40.11
N ALA A 632 -39.21 22.06 -40.08
CA ALA A 632 -39.85 23.32 -40.47
C ALA A 632 -40.21 23.37 -41.96
N VAL A 633 -39.36 22.81 -42.83
CA VAL A 633 -39.64 22.68 -44.27
C VAL A 633 -40.79 21.70 -44.52
N LEU A 634 -40.78 20.54 -43.87
CA LEU A 634 -41.88 19.56 -43.95
C LEU A 634 -43.22 20.14 -43.48
N ALA A 635 -43.22 20.93 -42.40
CA ALA A 635 -44.42 21.62 -41.92
C ALA A 635 -44.96 22.64 -42.93
N LYS A 636 -44.08 23.36 -43.64
CA LYS A 636 -44.49 24.31 -44.70
C LYS A 636 -45.09 23.58 -45.92
N LEU A 637 -44.52 22.43 -46.31
CA LEU A 637 -45.04 21.63 -47.42
C LEU A 637 -46.41 21.01 -47.10
N ASN A 638 -46.63 20.61 -45.85
CA ASN A 638 -47.93 20.06 -45.41
C ASN A 638 -48.98 21.15 -45.15
N GLY A 639 -48.57 22.38 -44.83
CA GLY A 639 -49.46 23.53 -44.60
C GLY A 639 -50.02 24.16 -45.88
N SER A 640 -49.56 23.76 -47.06
CA SER A 640 -50.03 24.27 -48.37
C SER A 640 -51.18 23.47 -49.00
N GLN A 641 -51.83 22.56 -48.26
CA GLN A 641 -52.98 21.78 -48.75
C GLN A 641 -54.36 22.22 -48.24
N ASP A 642 -54.44 23.27 -47.40
CA ASP A 642 -55.73 23.84 -46.97
C ASP A 642 -55.94 25.26 -47.52
N THR A 643 -56.17 25.35 -48.83
CA THR A 643 -56.97 26.43 -49.42
C THR A 643 -58.20 25.79 -50.07
N PRO A 644 -59.41 25.98 -49.51
CA PRO A 644 -60.64 25.52 -50.14
C PRO A 644 -61.10 26.52 -51.21
N LEU A 645 -61.32 25.98 -52.42
CA LEU A 645 -61.91 26.57 -53.63
C LEU A 645 -61.16 27.71 -54.33
#